data_AF-A0A9N9USD9-F1
#
_entry.id   AF-A0A9N9USD9-F1
#
_cell.length_a   1.000
_cell.length_b   1.000
_cell.length_c   1.000
_cell.angle_alpha   90.00
_cell.angle_beta   90.00
_cell.angle_gamma   90.00
#
_symmetry.space_group_name_H-M   'P 1'
#
loop_
_entity.id
_entity.type
_entity.pdbx_description
1 polymer ?
#
loop_
_entity_poly.entity_id
_entity_poly.type
_entity_poly.pdbx_seq_one_letter_code
_entity_poly.pdbx_strand_id
1 'polypeptide(L)'
;MVFQLKSGPGLRLIVNFTKIKRPTAEHHNAKPMDWMIACLKHLKTLHQMESTPQPDTENWDWIHSHMKNSGDQKHVFKKFMPSSSIYELATKEKVLSTLHSSKFKGKKLMKLVDFVIGNEARRIFLCLALIDGLQYLPGFMNAKVTDKDLPIADSTNAEEDNPTPGGQQLDKTCFNIEHPAKNFPLKGGRVFADFLEKQWLFLSPDCSKDSLKIHVFHHKRPMAYLPPSLSNVPISTSNFSEVWRVYLHPDHFGHRQSASSSEDSSEKIEAALKILKVQGGSSDVNVKIEEFYRHETETLQKMANINHKHLISAIFAYKSGEDRCFLFPWARGGNLNDFWKSFDNLQHRMDFVAWSLDQMHGIFEGLNKLHQQNIRHGDIKPHNILHFPQNGRGSASGRLVIADVGLSKFHEEYTADRKYYTSTTQCTIMYQPPEVKKSKRSRLFDYWSLGCVFLEFTIWIYDGHDGLRNFRKRLEDSQPHLHNGKTPRFWDYEGNQTPKLNAAVQDTMDEMQNRVPPLSKFAHELIELIRTKLLGIDAYHGEKIGNWDKKNAELVLKEINTIKERYMESGKDLLWLSLLTKHQAKNNQPTNSTTQPTGENTSSRGTTLDWPSLRPKIQSAAFCRQCRNINFDQSEWNLFRNMRELEHSSPDCALCHFIVQSIADANLKSGEPVILARDKQSHVVRLLGQDLPVVSLYSEPDFASKNLSAPPPGLPLLTEMGSPQQKKLLNAWIDLCNKTHDCSLDTANGTAAGRHMPTRLIFVGDDCTSTIRLVDSIELSNDNYVALSHRWGDVSNQKMVRTTVSNIDDFKREIRFESLPKTFQDAVKLTRVIGVPFLWIDSLCIIQGDEEDWAREAARMEGVFSSAYCVFAATSAKSSLEGFLGDREPRPSVAVNTSRSRMYLSKYIDNFEKDVEHGLLNTRGWVLQERALARRTIHITSTQIYWECGQGIYCETLAQLENPQSRFLGDAHFPESSFRHYKYKDEWIRLLQYIQELYSGLTLGYLTDRPKAMLGMEKRIARVFKSQARYGIYEVFFARTMLWTASVTEGLTRIDPMGSKQVPSWSWMSYTGKITYIDIPFKKVTWLENLTNPFDTDQSLELWDEHLFGVANNLVGEAWESITEVVFDCSSDQKDRHAWKCVLLGEERATCLVKEAVYYALIIRPVGAADLSRYERVGAGRLYHSQISHGETQYVVII
;
A
#
# COMPACT_ATOMS: atom_id res chain seq x y z
N MET A 1 -35.89 29.23 60.20
CA MET A 1 -34.60 28.62 60.59
C MET A 1 -33.74 28.54 59.34
N VAL A 2 -32.53 29.11 59.37
CA VAL A 2 -31.56 29.04 58.26
C VAL A 2 -30.61 27.88 58.56
N PHE A 3 -30.59 26.86 57.71
CA PHE A 3 -29.55 25.82 57.75
C PHE A 3 -28.52 26.11 56.65
N GLN A 4 -27.24 26.05 57.03
CA GLN A 4 -26.10 26.30 56.15
C GLN A 4 -25.40 24.94 55.90
N LEU A 5 -25.39 24.46 54.66
CA LEU A 5 -24.58 23.30 54.24
C LEU A 5 -23.52 23.78 53.23
N LYS A 6 -22.25 23.45 53.47
CA LYS A 6 -21.08 23.83 52.65
C LYS A 6 -20.47 22.60 51.96
N SER A 7 -20.33 22.63 50.63
CA SER A 7 -19.20 22.04 49.89
C SER A 7 -19.13 22.53 48.42
N GLY A 8 -18.01 23.16 48.02
CA GLY A 8 -17.58 23.34 46.60
C GLY A 8 -17.99 24.63 45.88
N PRO A 9 -17.14 25.25 45.02
CA PRO A 9 -17.13 26.70 44.81
C PRO A 9 -18.10 27.17 43.72
N GLY A 10 -19.07 28.01 44.08
CA GLY A 10 -19.79 28.83 43.10
C GLY A 10 -21.22 29.25 43.43
N LEU A 11 -21.93 28.63 44.38
CA LEU A 11 -23.30 29.01 44.71
C LEU A 11 -23.57 29.02 46.23
N ARG A 12 -23.94 30.18 46.77
CA ARG A 12 -24.56 30.31 48.10
C ARG A 12 -26.08 30.33 47.93
N LEU A 13 -26.76 29.25 48.28
CA LEU A 13 -28.23 29.25 48.38
C LEU A 13 -28.64 29.70 49.78
N ILE A 14 -29.16 30.92 49.89
CA ILE A 14 -29.90 31.40 51.06
C ILE A 14 -31.38 31.24 50.72
N VAL A 15 -32.04 30.25 51.31
CA VAL A 15 -33.50 30.07 51.14
C VAL A 15 -34.21 30.80 52.28
N ASN A 16 -34.98 31.83 51.94
CA ASN A 16 -35.76 32.63 52.87
C ASN A 16 -37.21 32.11 52.94
N PHE A 17 -37.60 31.51 54.07
CA PHE A 17 -38.97 31.00 54.27
C PHE A 17 -39.91 32.11 54.77
N THR A 18 -40.26 33.07 53.91
CA THR A 18 -41.19 34.17 54.24
C THR A 18 -42.55 34.10 53.53
N LYS A 19 -42.85 33.05 52.76
CA LYS A 19 -44.17 32.89 52.11
C LYS A 19 -44.71 31.46 52.13
N ILE A 20 -44.98 30.91 53.31
CA ILE A 20 -45.90 29.77 53.45
C ILE A 20 -46.85 30.08 54.62
N LYS A 21 -48.12 30.34 54.31
CA LYS A 21 -49.20 30.48 55.30
C LYS A 21 -49.49 29.11 55.91
N ARG A 22 -49.69 29.07 57.24
CA ARG A 22 -50.22 27.90 57.97
C ARG A 22 -51.59 27.50 57.39
N PRO A 23 -51.90 26.21 57.26
CA PRO A 23 -53.27 25.76 57.11
C PRO A 23 -54.05 26.16 58.37
N THR A 24 -55.27 26.66 58.17
CA THR A 24 -56.25 26.93 59.21
C THR A 24 -56.58 25.66 59.98
N ALA A 25 -56.81 25.83 61.28
CA ALA A 25 -57.11 24.78 62.22
C ALA A 25 -58.38 24.03 61.83
N GLU A 26 -58.23 22.78 61.41
CA GLU A 26 -59.12 21.67 61.75
C GLU A 26 -58.31 20.38 61.55
N HIS A 27 -58.24 19.57 62.61
CA HIS A 27 -57.46 18.32 62.80
C HIS A 27 -56.07 18.50 63.42
N HIS A 28 -56.09 18.65 64.75
CA HIS A 28 -55.04 18.24 65.67
C HIS A 28 -54.78 16.73 65.57
N ASN A 29 -53.62 16.32 65.04
CA ASN A 29 -52.80 15.14 65.44
C ASN A 29 -51.94 14.58 64.28
N ALA A 30 -51.05 15.39 63.71
CA ALA A 30 -49.92 14.87 62.93
C ALA A 30 -48.61 15.48 63.46
N LYS A 31 -47.61 14.64 63.69
CA LYS A 31 -46.35 15.04 64.34
C LYS A 31 -45.52 15.92 63.38
N PRO A 32 -44.71 16.88 63.87
CA PRO A 32 -43.94 17.82 63.04
C PRO A 32 -43.00 17.18 62.00
N MET A 33 -42.63 15.90 62.19
CA MET A 33 -41.81 15.11 61.25
C MET A 33 -42.51 14.85 59.91
N ASP A 34 -43.84 14.68 59.90
CA ASP A 34 -44.59 14.34 58.67
C ASP A 34 -44.69 15.55 57.72
N TRP A 35 -44.74 16.76 58.28
CA TRP A 35 -44.74 18.00 57.50
C TRP A 35 -43.38 18.24 56.81
N MET A 36 -42.28 17.89 57.46
CA MET A 36 -40.93 18.03 56.89
C MET A 36 -40.67 17.02 55.77
N ILE A 37 -41.22 15.80 55.89
CA ILE A 37 -41.17 14.78 54.83
C ILE A 37 -42.07 15.17 53.64
N ALA A 38 -43.21 15.80 53.88
CA ALA A 38 -44.08 16.33 52.81
C ALA A 38 -43.41 17.48 52.03
N CYS A 39 -42.73 18.41 52.70
CA CYS A 39 -41.99 19.48 52.04
C CYS A 39 -40.79 18.95 51.21
N LEU A 40 -40.08 17.93 51.69
CA LEU A 40 -39.00 17.29 50.93
C LEU A 40 -39.50 16.48 49.73
N LYS A 41 -40.67 15.84 49.82
CA LYS A 41 -41.32 15.21 48.67
C LYS A 41 -41.78 16.25 47.64
N HIS A 42 -42.35 17.38 48.06
CA HIS A 42 -42.80 18.44 47.16
C HIS A 42 -41.64 19.15 46.42
N LEU A 43 -40.47 19.31 47.08
CA LEU A 43 -39.24 19.80 46.44
C LEU A 43 -38.66 18.81 45.40
N LYS A 44 -38.86 17.50 45.61
CA LYS A 44 -38.46 16.46 44.64
C LYS A 44 -39.41 16.41 43.43
N THR A 45 -40.68 16.79 43.61
CA THR A 45 -41.66 16.91 42.52
C THR A 45 -41.51 18.22 41.72
N LEU A 46 -41.12 19.33 42.36
CA LEU A 46 -40.82 20.60 41.68
C LEU A 46 -39.55 20.52 40.81
N HIS A 47 -38.56 19.70 41.19
CA HIS A 47 -37.37 19.46 40.35
C HIS A 47 -37.64 18.52 39.14
N GLN A 48 -38.83 17.90 39.06
CA GLN A 48 -39.24 17.04 37.94
C GLN A 48 -40.38 17.64 37.09
N MET A 49 -40.87 18.84 37.40
CA MET A 49 -41.96 19.48 36.64
C MET A 49 -41.67 20.89 36.10
N GLU A 50 -40.47 21.44 36.31
CA GLU A 50 -40.01 22.66 35.63
C GLU A 50 -38.94 22.35 34.59
N SER A 51 -39.37 21.74 33.50
CA SER A 51 -38.71 21.88 32.19
C SER A 51 -39.77 22.04 31.09
N THR A 52 -40.66 23.03 31.28
CA THR A 52 -41.38 23.66 30.17
C THR A 52 -40.68 24.97 29.85
N PRO A 53 -40.06 25.13 28.67
CA PRO A 53 -39.68 26.45 28.19
C PRO A 53 -40.94 27.27 27.88
N GLN A 54 -40.92 28.52 28.32
CA GLN A 54 -41.77 29.60 27.84
C GLN A 54 -41.53 29.87 26.34
N PRO A 55 -42.42 30.60 25.65
CA PRO A 55 -42.49 30.63 24.19
C PRO A 55 -41.37 31.50 23.60
N ASP A 56 -40.22 30.88 23.39
CA ASP A 56 -39.15 31.42 22.57
C ASP A 56 -39.46 31.21 21.08
N THR A 57 -38.97 32.14 20.28
CA THR A 57 -38.99 32.19 18.81
C THR A 57 -38.22 31.04 18.12
N GLU A 58 -38.09 29.87 18.76
CA GLU A 58 -37.19 28.75 18.44
C GLU A 58 -37.90 27.47 17.92
N ASN A 59 -39.14 27.54 17.43
CA ASN A 59 -39.90 26.29 17.18
C ASN A 59 -39.47 25.47 15.94
N TRP A 60 -38.65 26.01 15.04
CA TRP A 60 -38.06 25.27 13.90
C TRP A 60 -36.57 25.05 14.02
N ASP A 61 -35.97 25.40 15.17
CA ASP A 61 -34.54 25.22 15.37
C ASP A 61 -34.13 23.77 15.22
N TRP A 62 -35.02 22.80 15.38
CA TRP A 62 -34.70 21.41 15.11
C TRP A 62 -34.38 21.13 13.63
N ILE A 63 -34.99 21.81 12.65
CA ILE A 63 -34.61 21.67 11.22
C ILE A 63 -33.23 22.32 11.02
N HIS A 64 -33.04 23.55 11.51
CA HIS A 64 -31.77 24.27 11.38
C HIS A 64 -30.61 23.64 12.19
N SER A 65 -30.92 23.03 13.33
CA SER A 65 -30.01 22.30 14.22
C SER A 65 -29.65 20.94 13.64
N HIS A 66 -30.61 20.24 13.03
CA HIS A 66 -30.33 19.03 12.25
C HIS A 66 -29.41 19.33 11.05
N MET A 67 -29.57 20.50 10.42
CA MET A 67 -28.61 20.98 9.39
C MET A 67 -27.25 21.43 9.97
N LYS A 68 -27.16 21.81 11.27
CA LYS A 68 -25.94 22.35 11.92
C LYS A 68 -25.13 21.31 12.72
N ASN A 69 -25.71 20.23 13.23
CA ASN A 69 -25.06 19.31 14.18
C ASN A 69 -24.41 18.07 13.53
N SER A 70 -24.63 17.82 12.25
CA SER A 70 -24.08 16.66 11.55
C SER A 70 -22.79 17.02 10.81
N GLY A 71 -21.64 16.87 11.49
CA GLY A 71 -20.31 17.36 11.08
C GLY A 71 -19.95 17.14 9.60
N ASP A 72 -20.03 15.90 9.10
CA ASP A 72 -19.72 15.55 7.69
C ASP A 72 -20.90 15.78 6.72
N GLN A 73 -22.13 15.85 7.22
CA GLN A 73 -23.34 16.01 6.39
C GLN A 73 -23.69 17.48 6.13
N LYS A 74 -23.04 18.46 6.78
CA LYS A 74 -23.24 19.90 6.54
C LYS A 74 -23.15 20.29 5.06
N HIS A 75 -22.27 19.64 4.28
CA HIS A 75 -22.13 19.90 2.85
C HIS A 75 -23.21 19.22 2.00
N VAL A 76 -23.72 18.07 2.44
CA VAL A 76 -24.85 17.35 1.81
C VAL A 76 -26.11 18.18 1.92
N PHE A 77 -26.46 18.61 3.14
CA PHE A 77 -27.68 19.37 3.43
C PHE A 77 -27.67 20.82 2.90
N LYS A 78 -26.50 21.33 2.48
CA LYS A 78 -26.42 22.58 1.70
C LYS A 78 -26.88 22.40 0.24
N LYS A 79 -26.93 21.15 -0.26
CA LYS A 79 -27.29 20.83 -1.65
C LYS A 79 -28.62 20.13 -1.77
N PHE A 80 -28.92 19.12 -0.94
CA PHE A 80 -30.20 18.40 -0.93
C PHE A 80 -30.50 17.77 0.44
N MET A 81 -31.77 17.43 0.68
CA MET A 81 -32.25 16.72 1.85
C MET A 81 -32.42 15.21 1.53
N PRO A 82 -31.75 14.30 2.26
CA PRO A 82 -31.92 12.87 2.12
C PRO A 82 -33.36 12.40 2.33
N SER A 83 -33.75 11.40 1.55
CA SER A 83 -35.10 10.82 1.63
C SER A 83 -35.47 10.35 3.04
N SER A 84 -34.56 9.69 3.77
CA SER A 84 -34.86 9.21 5.13
C SER A 84 -35.09 10.36 6.11
N SER A 85 -34.28 11.42 6.02
CA SER A 85 -34.43 12.63 6.82
C SER A 85 -35.78 13.30 6.58
N ILE A 86 -36.31 13.32 5.35
CA ILE A 86 -37.66 13.86 5.09
C ILE A 86 -38.72 13.14 5.93
N TYR A 87 -38.66 11.81 6.05
CA TYR A 87 -39.60 11.04 6.85
C TYR A 87 -39.36 11.18 8.36
N GLU A 88 -38.10 11.28 8.80
CA GLU A 88 -37.73 11.47 10.20
C GLU A 88 -38.11 12.87 10.73
N LEU A 89 -37.98 13.88 9.88
CA LEU A 89 -38.30 15.27 10.21
C LEU A 89 -39.81 15.51 10.14
N ALA A 90 -40.53 14.81 9.26
CA ALA A 90 -41.99 14.91 9.12
C ALA A 90 -42.74 13.67 9.66
N THR A 91 -42.46 13.25 10.90
CA THR A 91 -43.28 12.25 11.60
C THR A 91 -44.62 12.84 12.04
N LYS A 92 -45.61 11.98 12.31
CA LYS A 92 -46.94 12.44 12.74
C LYS A 92 -46.88 13.29 14.00
N GLU A 93 -46.03 12.92 14.96
CA GLU A 93 -45.85 13.63 16.24
C GLU A 93 -45.24 15.01 16.01
N LYS A 94 -44.16 15.09 15.21
CA LYS A 94 -43.48 16.35 14.90
C LYS A 94 -44.38 17.28 14.09
N VAL A 95 -45.10 16.77 13.09
CA VAL A 95 -46.05 17.57 12.29
C VAL A 95 -47.19 18.10 13.17
N LEU A 96 -47.72 17.26 14.08
CA LEU A 96 -48.79 17.66 14.99
C LEU A 96 -48.32 18.75 15.97
N SER A 97 -47.17 18.58 16.62
CA SER A 97 -46.63 19.56 17.56
C SER A 97 -46.33 20.89 16.87
N THR A 98 -45.72 20.81 15.68
CA THR A 98 -45.39 21.93 14.80
C THR A 98 -46.64 22.76 14.43
N LEU A 99 -47.66 22.11 13.88
CA LEU A 99 -48.86 22.82 13.45
C LEU A 99 -49.65 23.38 14.65
N HIS A 100 -49.60 22.70 15.80
CA HIS A 100 -50.22 23.19 17.03
C HIS A 100 -49.53 24.46 17.54
N SER A 101 -48.18 24.53 17.53
CA SER A 101 -47.43 25.74 17.89
C SER A 101 -47.64 26.90 16.91
N SER A 102 -47.91 26.61 15.63
CA SER A 102 -48.27 27.59 14.60
C SER A 102 -49.73 28.08 14.65
N LYS A 103 -50.42 27.92 15.79
CA LYS A 103 -51.79 28.41 16.05
C LYS A 103 -52.92 27.67 15.31
N PHE A 104 -52.68 26.50 14.72
CA PHE A 104 -53.76 25.63 14.22
C PHE A 104 -54.39 24.81 15.37
N LYS A 105 -55.73 24.78 15.48
CA LYS A 105 -56.44 24.09 16.58
C LYS A 105 -57.62 23.24 16.09
N GLY A 106 -58.02 22.27 16.92
CA GLY A 106 -59.25 21.48 16.75
C GLY A 106 -59.28 20.63 15.47
N LYS A 107 -60.47 20.44 14.89
CA LYS A 107 -60.68 19.59 13.68
C LYS A 107 -59.85 20.03 12.46
N LYS A 108 -59.46 21.31 12.38
CA LYS A 108 -58.63 21.85 11.29
C LYS A 108 -57.18 21.39 11.39
N LEU A 109 -56.63 21.24 12.60
CA LEU A 109 -55.29 20.72 12.84
C LEU A 109 -55.15 19.28 12.35
N MET A 110 -56.08 18.40 12.74
CA MET A 110 -56.03 16.98 12.36
C MET A 110 -56.14 16.78 10.85
N LYS A 111 -57.00 17.55 10.16
CA LYS A 111 -57.09 17.51 8.69
C LYS A 111 -55.77 17.88 8.00
N LEU A 112 -55.02 18.84 8.53
CA LEU A 112 -53.72 19.24 7.97
C LEU A 112 -52.65 18.18 8.24
N VAL A 113 -52.66 17.56 9.43
CA VAL A 113 -51.75 16.44 9.74
C VAL A 113 -52.02 15.25 8.82
N ASP A 114 -53.29 14.89 8.61
CA ASP A 114 -53.68 13.83 7.69
C ASP A 114 -53.31 14.15 6.24
N PHE A 115 -53.38 15.43 5.85
CA PHE A 115 -52.92 15.88 4.53
C PHE A 115 -51.40 15.69 4.36
N VAL A 116 -50.58 16.14 5.31
CA VAL A 116 -49.12 16.03 5.25
C VAL A 116 -48.66 14.56 5.25
N ILE A 117 -49.19 13.76 6.18
CA ILE A 117 -48.75 12.37 6.39
C ILE A 117 -49.42 11.42 5.39
N GLY A 118 -50.73 11.57 5.18
CA GLY A 118 -51.57 10.65 4.42
C GLY A 118 -51.69 10.94 2.93
N ASN A 119 -51.51 12.19 2.48
CA ASN A 119 -51.51 12.55 1.05
C ASN A 119 -50.12 12.87 0.50
N GLU A 120 -49.06 12.36 1.13
CA GLU A 120 -47.67 12.52 0.68
C GLU A 120 -47.28 14.01 0.44
N ALA A 121 -47.53 14.89 1.42
CA ALA A 121 -47.19 16.33 1.34
C ALA A 121 -46.09 16.74 2.34
N ARG A 122 -45.12 15.83 2.59
CA ARG A 122 -44.05 16.02 3.57
C ARG A 122 -43.01 17.04 3.10
N ARG A 123 -42.67 17.04 1.82
CA ARG A 123 -41.72 18.02 1.24
C ARG A 123 -42.31 19.41 1.24
N ILE A 124 -43.59 19.55 0.88
CA ILE A 124 -44.31 20.83 0.98
C ILE A 124 -44.29 21.35 2.42
N PHE A 125 -44.62 20.49 3.39
CA PHE A 125 -44.61 20.84 4.80
C PHE A 125 -43.23 21.31 5.29
N LEU A 126 -42.16 20.55 4.99
CA LEU A 126 -40.81 20.91 5.41
C LEU A 126 -40.30 22.18 4.73
N CYS A 127 -40.62 22.38 3.45
CA CYS A 127 -40.29 23.61 2.73
C CYS A 127 -40.97 24.83 3.38
N LEU A 128 -42.27 24.73 3.68
CA LEU A 128 -43.01 25.79 4.37
C LEU A 128 -42.51 26.02 5.79
N ALA A 129 -42.10 24.97 6.52
CA ALA A 129 -41.50 25.11 7.84
C ALA A 129 -40.13 25.83 7.77
N LEU A 130 -39.31 25.54 6.75
CA LEU A 130 -38.00 26.15 6.56
C LEU A 130 -38.04 27.65 6.23
N ILE A 131 -39.13 28.12 5.61
CA ILE A 131 -39.29 29.53 5.20
C ILE A 131 -40.28 30.32 6.06
N ASP A 132 -40.67 29.78 7.23
CA ASP A 132 -41.68 30.38 8.12
C ASP A 132 -43.05 30.64 7.43
N GLY A 133 -43.45 29.72 6.56
CA GLY A 133 -44.64 29.81 5.69
C GLY A 133 -45.80 28.87 6.03
N LEU A 134 -45.83 28.22 7.20
CA LEU A 134 -46.85 27.20 7.53
C LEU A 134 -48.31 27.70 7.47
N GLN A 135 -48.55 29.01 7.61
CA GLN A 135 -49.85 29.64 7.42
C GLN A 135 -50.47 29.38 6.03
N TYR A 136 -49.64 29.06 5.03
CA TYR A 136 -50.08 28.80 3.66
C TYR A 136 -50.43 27.33 3.39
N LEU A 137 -50.06 26.40 4.27
CA LEU A 137 -50.33 24.96 4.13
C LEU A 137 -51.81 24.60 3.87
N PRO A 138 -52.82 25.24 4.51
CA PRO A 138 -54.23 25.00 4.19
C PRO A 138 -54.60 25.32 2.74
N GLY A 139 -53.90 26.26 2.11
CA GLY A 139 -54.08 26.60 0.71
C GLY A 139 -53.68 25.46 -0.21
N PHE A 140 -52.55 24.80 0.06
CA PHE A 140 -52.11 23.62 -0.70
C PHE A 140 -53.09 22.46 -0.53
N MET A 141 -53.59 22.23 0.69
CA MET A 141 -54.62 21.21 0.96
C MET A 141 -55.92 21.47 0.21
N ASN A 142 -56.42 22.71 0.21
CA ASN A 142 -57.65 23.08 -0.49
C ASN A 142 -57.49 22.98 -2.01
N ALA A 143 -56.31 23.32 -2.53
CA ALA A 143 -55.95 23.18 -3.93
C ALA A 143 -55.59 21.73 -4.33
N LYS A 144 -55.52 20.80 -3.36
CA LYS A 144 -55.12 19.39 -3.54
C LYS A 144 -53.71 19.19 -4.12
N VAL A 145 -52.79 20.11 -3.84
CA VAL A 145 -51.40 20.08 -4.30
C VAL A 145 -50.54 19.25 -3.33
N THR A 146 -49.91 18.19 -3.81
CA THR A 146 -49.11 17.22 -3.04
C THR A 146 -47.63 17.25 -3.44
N ASP A 147 -46.76 16.46 -2.81
CA ASP A 147 -45.33 16.42 -3.19
C ASP A 147 -45.12 15.95 -4.64
N LYS A 148 -46.11 15.27 -5.26
CA LYS A 148 -46.06 14.84 -6.68
C LYS A 148 -46.17 16.00 -7.67
N ASP A 149 -46.68 17.13 -7.21
CA ASP A 149 -46.90 18.33 -8.01
C ASP A 149 -45.67 19.27 -8.00
N LEU A 150 -44.62 18.94 -7.23
CA LEU A 150 -43.35 19.63 -7.25
C LEU A 150 -42.45 19.15 -8.41
N PRO A 151 -41.66 20.03 -9.08
CA PRO A 151 -41.46 21.44 -8.76
C PRO A 151 -42.54 22.36 -9.35
N ILE A 152 -42.77 23.47 -8.68
CA ILE A 152 -43.75 24.51 -9.06
C ILE A 152 -42.99 25.71 -9.64
N ALA A 153 -43.53 26.29 -10.72
CA ALA A 153 -42.95 27.44 -11.42
C ALA A 153 -43.80 28.71 -11.24
N ASP A 154 -43.15 29.87 -11.26
CA ASP A 154 -43.84 31.16 -11.31
C ASP A 154 -44.40 31.43 -12.72
N SER A 155 -45.70 31.72 -12.81
CA SER A 155 -46.40 32.00 -14.06
C SER A 155 -46.42 33.49 -14.43
N THR A 156 -45.92 34.39 -13.58
CA THR A 156 -45.80 35.84 -13.90
C THR A 156 -44.51 36.21 -14.61
N ASN A 157 -43.44 35.41 -14.51
CA ASN A 157 -42.16 35.62 -15.19
C ASN A 157 -41.98 34.79 -16.48
N ALA A 158 -43.07 34.24 -17.03
CA ALA A 158 -43.02 33.45 -18.26
C ALA A 158 -42.59 34.27 -19.51
N GLU A 159 -42.43 35.59 -19.39
CA GLU A 159 -41.92 36.48 -20.45
C GLU A 159 -40.47 36.93 -20.27
N GLU A 160 -39.85 36.81 -19.07
CA GLU A 160 -38.39 37.03 -18.92
C GLU A 160 -37.56 35.79 -19.30
N ASP A 161 -38.22 34.65 -19.54
CA ASP A 161 -37.64 33.42 -20.07
C ASP A 161 -38.02 33.20 -21.57
N ASN A 162 -37.77 34.20 -22.43
CA ASN A 162 -37.68 34.10 -23.91
C ASN A 162 -37.15 35.42 -24.52
N PRO A 163 -36.46 35.42 -25.68
CA PRO A 163 -35.28 34.68 -26.11
C PRO A 163 -34.13 35.66 -26.46
N THR A 164 -32.93 35.52 -25.91
CA THR A 164 -31.75 35.94 -26.69
C THR A 164 -31.66 35.02 -27.91
N PRO A 165 -31.45 35.53 -29.13
CA PRO A 165 -31.33 34.69 -30.32
C PRO A 165 -30.12 33.78 -30.15
N GLY A 166 -30.37 32.51 -29.79
CA GLY A 166 -29.36 31.51 -29.43
C GLY A 166 -29.53 30.85 -28.05
N GLY A 167 -30.50 31.26 -27.22
CA GLY A 167 -30.75 30.71 -25.88
C GLY A 167 -31.64 29.46 -25.84
N GLN A 168 -31.25 28.50 -25.00
CA GLN A 168 -31.91 27.19 -24.78
C GLN A 168 -33.43 27.32 -24.54
N GLN A 169 -34.23 26.48 -25.21
CA GLN A 169 -35.59 26.16 -24.79
C GLN A 169 -35.54 25.58 -23.37
N LEU A 170 -36.00 26.30 -22.35
CA LEU A 170 -36.30 25.72 -21.04
C LEU A 170 -37.43 24.70 -21.22
N ASP A 171 -37.13 23.45 -20.90
CA ASP A 171 -38.02 22.32 -21.15
C ASP A 171 -39.23 22.38 -20.19
N LYS A 172 -40.34 22.96 -20.66
CA LYS A 172 -41.62 23.08 -19.92
C LYS A 172 -42.16 21.72 -19.42
N THR A 173 -41.61 20.61 -19.90
CA THR A 173 -41.93 19.24 -19.47
C THR A 173 -41.41 18.90 -18.06
N CYS A 174 -40.49 19.68 -17.50
CA CYS A 174 -39.91 19.42 -16.17
C CYS A 174 -40.73 19.98 -14.99
N PHE A 175 -41.76 20.78 -15.26
CA PHE A 175 -42.67 21.36 -14.27
C PHE A 175 -44.06 20.75 -14.44
N ASN A 176 -44.81 20.57 -13.34
CA ASN A 176 -46.20 20.16 -13.46
C ASN A 176 -47.06 21.34 -13.94
N ILE A 177 -47.37 21.36 -15.23
CA ILE A 177 -48.06 22.45 -15.92
C ILE A 177 -49.57 22.49 -15.60
N GLU A 178 -50.12 21.45 -14.97
CA GLU A 178 -51.54 21.37 -14.60
C GLU A 178 -51.92 22.30 -13.43
N HIS A 179 -50.92 22.77 -12.65
CA HIS A 179 -51.12 23.67 -11.51
C HIS A 179 -50.21 24.93 -11.61
N PRO A 180 -50.47 25.83 -12.57
CA PRO A 180 -49.68 27.07 -12.72
C PRO A 180 -49.83 27.98 -11.49
N ALA A 181 -48.76 28.70 -11.13
CA ALA A 181 -48.71 29.59 -9.96
C ALA A 181 -49.85 30.63 -9.88
N LYS A 182 -50.54 30.92 -11.00
CA LYS A 182 -51.72 31.79 -11.06
C LYS A 182 -52.86 31.40 -10.10
N ASN A 183 -52.98 30.13 -9.73
CA ASN A 183 -53.99 29.63 -8.78
C ASN A 183 -53.40 29.21 -7.41
N PHE A 184 -52.14 29.58 -7.15
CA PHE A 184 -51.45 29.20 -5.94
C PHE A 184 -51.83 30.10 -4.75
N PRO A 185 -51.95 29.57 -3.53
CA PRO A 185 -52.30 30.34 -2.32
C PRO A 185 -51.21 31.33 -1.87
N LEU A 186 -50.02 31.30 -2.49
CA LEU A 186 -48.91 32.21 -2.27
C LEU A 186 -48.91 33.27 -3.39
N LYS A 187 -49.71 34.33 -3.27
CA LYS A 187 -49.69 35.42 -4.26
C LYS A 187 -48.67 36.49 -3.88
N GLY A 188 -47.53 36.50 -4.58
CA GLY A 188 -46.55 37.60 -4.58
C GLY A 188 -45.83 37.85 -3.24
N GLY A 189 -44.58 38.28 -3.32
CA GLY A 189 -43.78 38.64 -2.14
C GLY A 189 -42.72 37.60 -1.74
N ARG A 190 -41.93 37.95 -0.72
CA ARG A 190 -40.68 37.26 -0.34
C ARG A 190 -40.87 35.77 -0.04
N VAL A 191 -41.92 35.39 0.68
CA VAL A 191 -42.18 33.98 1.06
C VAL A 191 -42.44 33.09 -0.15
N PHE A 192 -43.07 33.61 -1.21
CA PHE A 192 -43.27 32.84 -2.44
C PHE A 192 -41.96 32.61 -3.19
N ALA A 193 -41.13 33.65 -3.31
CA ALA A 193 -39.79 33.53 -3.89
C ALA A 193 -38.92 32.55 -3.10
N ASP A 194 -38.96 32.62 -1.75
CA ASP A 194 -38.23 31.72 -0.87
C ASP A 194 -38.72 30.27 -1.02
N PHE A 195 -40.03 30.03 -1.16
CA PHE A 195 -40.58 28.69 -1.44
C PHE A 195 -40.06 28.14 -2.77
N LEU A 196 -40.09 28.96 -3.83
CA LEU A 196 -39.64 28.56 -5.16
C LEU A 196 -38.14 28.24 -5.20
N GLU A 197 -37.34 28.89 -4.36
CA GLU A 197 -35.92 28.62 -4.21
C GLU A 197 -35.64 27.39 -3.32
N LYS A 198 -36.32 27.28 -2.17
CA LYS A 198 -36.03 26.22 -1.19
C LYS A 198 -36.66 24.87 -1.54
N GLN A 199 -37.68 24.81 -2.41
CA GLN A 199 -38.28 23.54 -2.83
C GLN A 199 -37.23 22.56 -3.39
N TRP A 200 -36.22 23.03 -4.11
CA TRP A 200 -35.21 22.20 -4.77
C TRP A 200 -34.42 21.33 -3.79
N LEU A 201 -34.25 21.79 -2.55
CA LEU A 201 -33.56 21.05 -1.49
C LEU A 201 -34.21 19.68 -1.24
N PHE A 202 -35.53 19.58 -1.36
CA PHE A 202 -36.29 18.37 -1.05
C PHE A 202 -36.59 17.48 -2.27
N LEU A 203 -36.10 17.86 -3.46
CA LEU A 203 -36.49 17.26 -4.74
C LEU A 203 -35.41 16.41 -5.41
N SER A 204 -34.38 16.00 -4.67
CA SER A 204 -33.36 15.09 -5.21
C SER A 204 -33.99 13.73 -5.57
N PRO A 205 -33.64 13.13 -6.73
CA PRO A 205 -34.30 11.91 -7.20
C PRO A 205 -34.02 10.70 -6.31
N ASP A 206 -35.00 9.81 -6.18
CA ASP A 206 -34.84 8.48 -5.57
C ASP A 206 -34.67 7.44 -6.70
N CYS A 207 -33.43 7.10 -6.99
CA CYS A 207 -33.03 6.20 -8.06
C CYS A 207 -33.18 4.71 -7.67
N SER A 208 -33.60 4.39 -6.45
CA SER A 208 -33.71 3.00 -5.97
C SER A 208 -34.86 2.21 -6.59
N LYS A 209 -35.88 2.89 -7.14
CA LYS A 209 -37.15 2.30 -7.57
C LYS A 209 -37.33 2.14 -9.08
N ASP A 210 -36.49 2.78 -9.89
CA ASP A 210 -36.67 2.79 -11.34
C ASP A 210 -35.76 1.79 -12.07
N SER A 211 -36.31 1.10 -13.07
CA SER A 211 -35.55 0.52 -14.19
C SER A 211 -34.84 1.64 -14.94
N LEU A 212 -33.77 1.37 -15.70
CA LEU A 212 -32.99 2.38 -16.46
C LEU A 212 -33.86 3.19 -17.47
N LYS A 213 -34.63 4.16 -16.97
CA LYS A 213 -35.44 5.10 -17.74
C LYS A 213 -34.62 6.37 -17.93
N ILE A 214 -34.87 7.07 -19.04
CA ILE A 214 -34.24 8.36 -19.32
C ILE A 214 -35.00 9.40 -18.51
N HIS A 215 -34.33 10.02 -17.55
CA HIS A 215 -34.94 11.11 -16.78
C HIS A 215 -34.50 12.46 -17.35
N VAL A 216 -35.44 13.39 -17.45
CA VAL A 216 -35.14 14.79 -17.76
C VAL A 216 -35.35 15.57 -16.47
N PHE A 217 -34.30 16.24 -16.01
CA PHE A 217 -34.35 17.06 -14.81
C PHE A 217 -34.10 18.52 -15.15
N HIS A 218 -34.78 19.36 -14.38
CA HIS A 218 -34.48 20.78 -14.34
C HIS A 218 -33.07 21.01 -13.80
N HIS A 219 -32.32 21.96 -14.37
CA HIS A 219 -30.91 22.24 -14.00
C HIS A 219 -30.72 22.63 -12.52
N LYS A 220 -31.77 23.16 -11.86
CA LYS A 220 -31.76 23.47 -10.42
C LYS A 220 -32.00 22.25 -9.52
N ARG A 221 -32.38 21.09 -10.06
CA ARG A 221 -32.62 19.89 -9.25
C ARG A 221 -31.27 19.32 -8.79
N PRO A 222 -30.98 19.30 -7.48
CA PRO A 222 -29.73 18.78 -6.98
C PRO A 222 -29.71 17.25 -7.09
N MET A 223 -28.64 16.71 -7.66
CA MET A 223 -28.42 15.28 -7.68
C MET A 223 -27.86 14.79 -6.34
N ALA A 224 -28.28 13.59 -5.91
CA ALA A 224 -27.90 12.99 -4.64
C ALA A 224 -26.46 12.43 -4.62
N TYR A 225 -25.52 13.11 -5.28
CA TYR A 225 -24.10 12.75 -5.26
C TYR A 225 -23.22 13.94 -4.85
N LEU A 226 -22.18 13.66 -4.06
CA LEU A 226 -21.20 14.65 -3.63
C LEU A 226 -20.06 14.77 -4.65
N PRO A 227 -19.55 15.99 -4.92
CA PRO A 227 -18.32 16.16 -5.69
C PRO A 227 -17.15 15.49 -4.96
N PRO A 228 -16.12 15.01 -5.69
CA PRO A 228 -14.93 14.47 -5.07
C PRO A 228 -14.21 15.61 -4.30
N SER A 229 -14.13 15.49 -2.97
CA SER A 229 -13.28 16.37 -2.18
C SER A 229 -11.81 16.18 -2.62
N LEU A 230 -11.14 17.29 -2.95
CA LEU A 230 -9.69 17.47 -3.17
C LEU A 230 -9.10 17.38 -4.59
N SER A 231 -9.87 17.06 -5.64
CA SER A 231 -9.38 17.22 -7.03
C SER A 231 -10.47 17.75 -7.95
N ASN A 232 -10.36 19.02 -8.37
CA ASN A 232 -11.27 19.66 -9.33
C ASN A 232 -11.05 19.19 -10.78
N VAL A 233 -10.49 17.99 -10.99
CA VAL A 233 -10.08 17.51 -12.31
C VAL A 233 -10.82 16.22 -12.64
N PRO A 234 -11.43 16.10 -13.83
CA PRO A 234 -12.00 14.85 -14.31
C PRO A 234 -10.91 13.79 -14.44
N ILE A 235 -11.25 12.52 -14.17
CA ILE A 235 -10.31 11.39 -14.23
C ILE A 235 -9.89 11.12 -15.67
N SER A 236 -10.81 11.37 -16.60
CA SER A 236 -10.58 11.24 -18.02
C SER A 236 -11.36 12.32 -18.75
N THR A 237 -10.67 13.05 -19.62
CA THR A 237 -11.22 14.04 -20.54
C THR A 237 -10.97 13.58 -21.97
N SER A 238 -12.04 13.47 -22.74
CA SER A 238 -11.96 13.44 -24.20
C SER A 238 -12.53 14.74 -24.77
N ASN A 239 -12.42 14.93 -26.08
CA ASN A 239 -13.00 16.10 -26.75
C ASN A 239 -14.53 16.20 -26.60
N PHE A 240 -15.20 15.10 -26.24
CA PHE A 240 -16.66 14.98 -26.26
C PHE A 240 -17.26 14.50 -24.94
N SER A 241 -16.44 14.04 -23.97
CA SER A 241 -16.94 13.57 -22.69
C SER A 241 -15.93 13.74 -21.56
N GLU A 242 -16.44 13.87 -20.35
CA GLU A 242 -15.66 13.83 -19.11
C GLU A 242 -16.17 12.74 -18.19
N VAL A 243 -15.25 12.08 -17.49
CA VAL A 243 -15.59 11.09 -16.46
C VAL A 243 -15.10 11.58 -15.10
N TRP A 244 -16.05 11.72 -14.19
CA TRP A 244 -15.85 12.20 -12.82
C TRP A 244 -16.09 11.08 -11.82
N ARG A 245 -15.34 11.07 -10.72
CA ARG A 245 -15.62 10.19 -9.58
C ARG A 245 -16.56 10.94 -8.64
N VAL A 246 -17.69 10.35 -8.31
CA VAL A 246 -18.68 10.94 -7.41
C VAL A 246 -19.06 9.95 -6.32
N TYR A 247 -19.54 10.48 -5.18
CA TYR A 247 -20.04 9.66 -4.07
C TYR A 247 -21.55 9.77 -3.99
N LEU A 248 -22.25 8.65 -4.15
CA LEU A 248 -23.70 8.57 -4.09
C LEU A 248 -24.18 8.53 -2.64
N HIS A 249 -25.25 9.24 -2.34
CA HIS A 249 -25.88 9.19 -1.03
C HIS A 249 -26.76 7.93 -0.89
N PRO A 250 -26.54 7.06 0.12
CA PRO A 250 -27.22 5.78 0.26
C PRO A 250 -28.76 5.83 0.16
N ASP A 251 -29.37 6.82 0.82
CA ASP A 251 -30.83 7.03 0.83
C ASP A 251 -31.50 7.22 -0.54
N HIS A 252 -30.73 7.58 -1.57
CA HIS A 252 -31.25 7.90 -2.89
C HIS A 252 -30.97 6.81 -3.93
N PHE A 253 -30.13 5.83 -3.63
CA PHE A 253 -29.72 4.83 -4.63
C PHE A 253 -30.02 3.37 -4.20
N GLY A 254 -30.36 3.13 -2.93
CA GLY A 254 -30.77 1.81 -2.42
C GLY A 254 -29.68 0.74 -2.50
N HIS A 255 -29.73 -0.27 -1.63
CA HIS A 255 -28.81 -1.42 -1.64
C HIS A 255 -29.04 -2.35 -2.85
N ARG A 256 -28.94 -1.86 -4.09
CA ARG A 256 -28.98 -2.68 -5.33
C ARG A 256 -27.64 -3.37 -5.66
N GLN A 257 -26.63 -3.28 -4.77
CA GLN A 257 -25.46 -4.17 -4.81
C GLN A 257 -25.47 -5.05 -3.55
N SER A 258 -26.03 -6.25 -3.68
CA SER A 258 -25.98 -7.29 -2.65
C SER A 258 -24.67 -8.09 -2.80
N ALA A 259 -23.92 -8.21 -1.70
CA ALA A 259 -23.62 -9.48 -1.02
C ALA A 259 -22.24 -9.49 -0.32
N SER A 260 -22.13 -8.85 0.84
CA SER A 260 -21.51 -9.46 2.02
C SER A 260 -21.89 -8.64 3.25
N SER A 261 -22.41 -9.33 4.25
CA SER A 261 -22.81 -8.80 5.54
C SER A 261 -21.57 -8.54 6.39
N SER A 262 -21.27 -7.28 6.65
CA SER A 262 -20.55 -6.85 7.85
C SER A 262 -21.02 -5.46 8.23
N GLU A 263 -21.40 -5.32 9.50
CA GLU A 263 -21.81 -4.09 10.16
C GLU A 263 -20.65 -3.09 10.17
N ASP A 264 -20.57 -2.22 9.16
CA ASP A 264 -19.85 -0.95 9.26
C ASP A 264 -20.53 0.08 8.33
N SER A 265 -21.48 0.82 8.89
CA SER A 265 -22.43 1.66 8.15
C SER A 265 -21.86 3.04 7.77
N SER A 266 -20.66 3.10 7.18
CA SER A 266 -20.10 4.38 6.67
C SER A 266 -19.32 4.28 5.35
N GLU A 267 -19.40 3.17 4.60
CA GLU A 267 -18.72 3.09 3.31
C GLU A 267 -19.47 3.92 2.25
N LYS A 268 -18.85 5.02 1.77
CA LYS A 268 -19.41 5.90 0.74
C LYS A 268 -19.59 5.11 -0.57
N ILE A 269 -20.78 5.14 -1.17
CA ILE A 269 -21.06 4.46 -2.45
C ILE A 269 -20.38 5.24 -3.58
N GLU A 270 -19.46 4.62 -4.30
CA GLU A 270 -18.68 5.28 -5.35
C GLU A 270 -19.28 5.04 -6.74
N ALA A 271 -19.33 6.08 -7.56
CA ALA A 271 -19.79 6.00 -8.93
C ALA A 271 -18.92 6.83 -9.90
N ALA A 272 -18.97 6.46 -11.17
CA ALA A 272 -18.40 7.21 -12.28
C ALA A 272 -19.52 8.01 -12.97
N LEU A 273 -19.43 9.33 -12.96
CA LEU A 273 -20.32 10.23 -13.70
C LEU A 273 -19.67 10.61 -15.02
N LYS A 274 -20.21 10.10 -16.13
CA LYS A 274 -19.80 10.45 -17.50
C LYS A 274 -20.73 11.55 -18.01
N ILE A 275 -20.17 12.71 -18.37
CA ILE A 275 -20.87 13.87 -18.90
C ILE A 275 -20.45 14.05 -20.36
N LEU A 276 -21.39 14.12 -21.30
CA LEU A 276 -21.09 14.52 -22.68
C LEU A 276 -21.05 16.05 -22.78
N LYS A 277 -19.98 16.60 -23.35
CA LYS A 277 -19.79 18.05 -23.47
C LYS A 277 -20.37 18.59 -24.77
N VAL A 278 -21.16 19.66 -24.64
CA VAL A 278 -21.52 20.54 -25.74
C VAL A 278 -20.47 21.65 -25.83
N GLN A 279 -19.58 21.60 -26.82
CA GLN A 279 -18.72 22.76 -27.12
C GLN A 279 -19.52 23.72 -28.00
N GLY A 280 -19.78 24.93 -27.50
CA GLY A 280 -20.69 25.92 -28.10
C GLY A 280 -20.41 26.29 -29.56
N GLY A 281 -20.96 25.51 -30.49
CA GLY A 281 -20.93 25.77 -31.93
C GLY A 281 -22.01 24.99 -32.66
N SER A 282 -22.71 25.68 -33.57
CA SER A 282 -23.77 25.28 -34.52
C SER A 282 -24.91 24.34 -34.04
N SER A 283 -26.12 24.54 -34.57
CA SER A 283 -27.29 23.70 -34.33
C SER A 283 -27.04 22.21 -34.66
N ASP A 284 -26.18 21.92 -35.64
CA ASP A 284 -25.91 20.57 -36.12
C ASP A 284 -25.08 19.72 -35.14
N VAL A 285 -24.20 20.34 -34.34
CA VAL A 285 -23.43 19.63 -33.30
C VAL A 285 -24.36 19.15 -32.19
N ASN A 286 -25.29 20.01 -31.77
CA ASN A 286 -26.27 19.69 -30.73
C ASN A 286 -27.22 18.56 -31.15
N VAL A 287 -27.66 18.56 -32.42
CA VAL A 287 -28.49 17.47 -32.97
C VAL A 287 -27.73 16.13 -32.93
N LYS A 288 -26.44 16.13 -33.29
CA LYS A 288 -25.60 14.92 -33.26
C LYS A 288 -25.33 14.41 -31.84
N ILE A 289 -25.09 15.30 -30.87
CA ILE A 289 -24.91 14.92 -29.45
C ILE A 289 -26.20 14.32 -28.89
N GLU A 290 -27.36 14.90 -29.23
CA GLU A 290 -28.66 14.39 -28.79
C GLU A 290 -28.98 13.03 -29.40
N GLU A 291 -28.71 12.87 -30.70
CA GLU A 291 -28.82 11.58 -31.38
C GLU A 291 -27.89 10.53 -30.77
N PHE A 292 -26.65 10.91 -30.45
CA PHE A 292 -25.70 10.02 -29.77
C PHE A 292 -26.21 9.62 -28.38
N TYR A 293 -26.64 10.58 -27.56
CA TYR A 293 -27.17 10.32 -26.22
C TYR A 293 -28.35 9.35 -26.27
N ARG A 294 -29.25 9.52 -27.24
CA ARG A 294 -30.36 8.60 -27.49
C ARG A 294 -29.87 7.19 -27.83
N HIS A 295 -28.96 7.06 -28.80
CA HIS A 295 -28.41 5.76 -29.21
C HIS A 295 -27.64 5.05 -28.09
N GLU A 296 -26.82 5.79 -27.34
CA GLU A 296 -26.09 5.27 -26.18
C GLU A 296 -27.07 4.80 -25.11
N THR A 297 -28.12 5.57 -24.82
CA THR A 297 -29.11 5.18 -23.81
C THR A 297 -29.92 3.96 -24.22
N GLU A 298 -30.35 3.87 -25.48
CA GLU A 298 -31.01 2.67 -26.02
C GLU A 298 -30.11 1.44 -25.95
N THR A 299 -28.81 1.62 -26.23
CA THR A 299 -27.82 0.54 -26.14
C THR A 299 -27.63 0.10 -24.69
N LEU A 300 -27.49 1.03 -23.76
CA LEU A 300 -27.37 0.75 -22.33
C LEU A 300 -28.65 0.10 -21.76
N GLN A 301 -29.84 0.48 -22.24
CA GLN A 301 -31.09 -0.19 -21.88
C GLN A 301 -31.11 -1.64 -22.37
N LYS A 302 -30.72 -1.88 -23.63
CA LYS A 302 -30.60 -3.24 -24.17
C LYS A 302 -29.56 -4.05 -23.38
N MET A 303 -28.41 -3.47 -23.05
CA MET A 303 -27.39 -4.11 -22.21
C MET A 303 -27.87 -4.41 -20.79
N ALA A 304 -28.62 -3.50 -20.18
CA ALA A 304 -29.25 -3.72 -18.88
C ALA A 304 -30.26 -4.87 -18.94
N ASN A 305 -31.01 -5.01 -20.03
CA ASN A 305 -31.92 -6.14 -20.25
C ASN A 305 -31.20 -7.47 -20.50
N ILE A 306 -30.02 -7.46 -21.13
CA ILE A 306 -29.17 -8.66 -21.25
C ILE A 306 -28.71 -9.13 -19.86
N ASN A 307 -28.54 -8.19 -18.91
CA ASN A 307 -28.16 -8.44 -17.52
C ASN A 307 -26.96 -9.40 -17.37
N HIS A 308 -25.86 -9.08 -18.05
CA HIS A 308 -24.65 -9.90 -18.03
C HIS A 308 -23.60 -9.35 -17.08
N LYS A 309 -22.98 -10.21 -16.26
CA LYS A 309 -21.96 -9.81 -15.28
C LYS A 309 -20.69 -9.19 -15.89
N HIS A 310 -20.42 -9.41 -17.18
CA HIS A 310 -19.25 -8.86 -17.91
C HIS A 310 -19.61 -7.71 -18.86
N LEU A 311 -20.84 -7.20 -18.83
CA LEU A 311 -21.23 -5.99 -19.56
C LEU A 311 -21.53 -4.89 -18.55
N ILE A 312 -21.05 -3.68 -18.79
CA ILE A 312 -21.31 -2.56 -17.89
C ILE A 312 -22.81 -2.27 -17.89
N SER A 313 -23.36 -2.06 -16.68
CA SER A 313 -24.74 -1.64 -16.50
C SER A 313 -24.71 -0.25 -15.88
N ALA A 314 -25.33 0.71 -16.56
CA ALA A 314 -25.52 2.04 -16.00
C ALA A 314 -26.42 1.97 -14.76
N ILE A 315 -26.08 2.73 -13.73
CA ILE A 315 -26.94 2.95 -12.56
C ILE A 315 -28.10 3.85 -12.96
N PHE A 316 -27.80 4.90 -13.72
CA PHE A 316 -28.76 5.94 -14.04
C PHE A 316 -28.35 6.72 -15.30
N ALA A 317 -29.32 7.22 -16.07
CA ALA A 317 -29.08 8.09 -17.22
C ALA A 317 -30.08 9.26 -17.18
N TYR A 318 -29.56 10.49 -17.29
CA TYR A 318 -30.41 11.68 -17.21
C TYR A 318 -29.87 12.87 -18.01
N LYS A 319 -30.79 13.78 -18.32
CA LYS A 319 -30.51 15.11 -18.88
C LYS A 319 -30.68 16.16 -17.80
N SER A 320 -29.78 17.13 -17.74
CA SER A 320 -29.86 18.27 -16.82
C SER A 320 -29.39 19.52 -17.54
N GLY A 321 -30.32 20.33 -18.06
CA GLY A 321 -29.97 21.44 -18.95
C GLY A 321 -29.31 20.94 -20.25
N GLU A 322 -28.13 21.47 -20.58
CA GLU A 322 -27.33 21.01 -21.73
C GLU A 322 -26.58 19.70 -21.46
N ASP A 323 -26.39 19.34 -20.19
CA ASP A 323 -25.61 18.17 -19.84
C ASP A 323 -26.37 16.88 -20.14
N ARG A 324 -25.62 15.90 -20.65
CA ARG A 324 -26.08 14.54 -20.93
C ARG A 324 -25.24 13.58 -20.10
N CYS A 325 -25.85 12.99 -19.09
CA CYS A 325 -25.14 12.33 -18.01
C CYS A 325 -25.46 10.84 -17.92
N PHE A 326 -24.41 10.04 -17.75
CA PHE A 326 -24.51 8.61 -17.45
C PHE A 326 -23.77 8.32 -16.15
N LEU A 327 -24.44 7.62 -15.24
CA LEU A 327 -23.88 7.23 -13.97
C LEU A 327 -23.60 5.72 -13.99
N PHE A 328 -22.35 5.34 -13.76
CA PHE A 328 -21.90 3.95 -13.77
C PHE A 328 -21.32 3.56 -12.40
N PRO A 329 -21.27 2.25 -12.07
CA PRO A 329 -20.51 1.78 -10.93
C PRO A 329 -19.03 2.14 -11.06
N TRP A 330 -18.39 2.54 -9.95
CA TRP A 330 -16.97 2.87 -9.96
C TRP A 330 -16.08 1.61 -10.02
N ALA A 331 -15.22 1.53 -11.04
CA ALA A 331 -14.26 0.43 -11.20
C ALA A 331 -13.01 0.67 -10.35
N ARG A 332 -13.04 0.25 -9.07
CA ARG A 332 -11.92 0.43 -8.11
C ARG A 332 -10.59 -0.18 -8.58
N GLY A 333 -10.63 -1.16 -9.49
CA GLY A 333 -9.46 -1.84 -10.04
C GLY A 333 -8.85 -1.21 -11.29
N GLY A 334 -9.42 -0.11 -11.81
CA GLY A 334 -8.95 0.53 -13.05
C GLY A 334 -9.36 -0.25 -14.31
N ASN A 335 -8.64 -0.02 -15.41
CA ASN A 335 -8.82 -0.77 -16.67
C ASN A 335 -7.85 -1.97 -16.76
N LEU A 336 -8.04 -2.85 -17.75
CA LEU A 336 -7.25 -4.09 -17.90
C LEU A 336 -5.76 -3.82 -18.14
N ASN A 337 -5.39 -2.70 -18.74
CA ASN A 337 -3.99 -2.33 -18.91
C ASN A 337 -3.33 -1.91 -17.57
N ASP A 338 -4.08 -1.22 -16.71
CA ASP A 338 -3.64 -0.91 -15.34
C ASP A 338 -3.61 -2.17 -14.47
N PHE A 339 -4.54 -3.10 -14.70
CA PHE A 339 -4.59 -4.39 -14.04
C PHE A 339 -3.32 -5.21 -14.31
N TRP A 340 -2.89 -5.33 -15.56
CA TRP A 340 -1.65 -6.06 -15.90
C TRP A 340 -0.40 -5.47 -15.23
N LYS A 341 -0.34 -4.14 -15.05
CA LYS A 341 0.74 -3.49 -14.30
C LYS A 341 0.68 -3.76 -12.80
N SER A 342 -0.52 -3.75 -12.24
CA SER A 342 -0.73 -3.78 -10.79
C SER A 342 -0.67 -5.19 -10.20
N PHE A 343 -0.88 -6.22 -11.03
CA PHE A 343 -1.02 -7.61 -10.59
C PHE A 343 -0.03 -8.56 -11.26
N ASP A 344 1.10 -8.04 -11.70
CA ASP A 344 2.16 -8.80 -12.39
C ASP A 344 2.75 -9.94 -11.55
N ASN A 345 2.52 -9.94 -10.24
CA ASN A 345 2.91 -11.01 -9.33
C ASN A 345 1.92 -12.20 -9.29
N LEU A 346 0.80 -12.15 -10.01
CA LEU A 346 -0.25 -13.19 -9.98
C LEU A 346 -0.22 -14.13 -11.19
N GLN A 347 0.59 -13.83 -12.20
CA GLN A 347 0.92 -14.76 -13.28
C GLN A 347 1.40 -16.08 -12.66
N HIS A 348 0.91 -17.21 -13.18
CA HIS A 348 1.16 -18.58 -12.66
C HIS A 348 0.30 -19.08 -11.47
N ARG A 349 -0.49 -18.24 -10.80
CA ARG A 349 -1.46 -18.74 -9.80
C ARG A 349 -2.59 -19.49 -10.46
N MET A 350 -2.81 -20.77 -10.11
CA MET A 350 -3.85 -21.59 -10.75
C MET A 350 -5.26 -21.03 -10.61
N ASP A 351 -5.61 -20.55 -9.41
CA ASP A 351 -6.90 -19.92 -9.17
C ASP A 351 -7.07 -18.64 -10.01
N PHE A 352 -5.97 -17.97 -10.30
CA PHE A 352 -5.95 -16.76 -11.11
C PHE A 352 -5.93 -17.03 -12.61
N VAL A 353 -5.25 -18.07 -13.09
CA VAL A 353 -5.34 -18.52 -14.50
C VAL A 353 -6.76 -19.05 -14.79
N ALA A 354 -7.32 -19.84 -13.88
CA ALA A 354 -8.71 -20.27 -13.97
C ALA A 354 -9.67 -19.09 -13.92
N TRP A 355 -9.42 -18.10 -13.05
CA TRP A 355 -10.17 -16.85 -13.02
C TRP A 355 -10.04 -16.08 -14.33
N SER A 356 -8.84 -15.96 -14.91
CA SER A 356 -8.59 -15.30 -16.19
C SER A 356 -9.32 -15.98 -17.34
N LEU A 357 -9.33 -17.31 -17.38
CA LEU A 357 -10.12 -18.10 -18.32
C LEU A 357 -11.62 -17.87 -18.12
N ASP A 358 -12.09 -17.80 -16.87
CA ASP A 358 -13.47 -17.42 -16.56
C ASP A 358 -13.81 -16.00 -17.01
N GLN A 359 -12.86 -15.07 -16.90
CA GLN A 359 -13.04 -13.71 -17.39
C GLN A 359 -13.07 -13.70 -18.92
N MET A 360 -12.14 -14.38 -19.60
CA MET A 360 -12.11 -14.48 -21.07
C MET A 360 -13.39 -15.12 -21.59
N HIS A 361 -13.81 -16.24 -21.00
CA HIS A 361 -15.07 -16.90 -21.31
C HIS A 361 -16.25 -15.93 -21.12
N GLY A 362 -16.33 -15.28 -19.96
CA GLY A 362 -17.43 -14.39 -19.64
C GLY A 362 -17.47 -13.09 -20.47
N ILE A 363 -16.31 -12.53 -20.82
CA ILE A 363 -16.19 -11.40 -21.76
C ILE A 363 -16.65 -11.83 -23.14
N PHE A 364 -16.20 -12.99 -23.64
CA PHE A 364 -16.63 -13.52 -24.92
C PHE A 364 -18.13 -13.82 -24.94
N GLU A 365 -18.67 -14.41 -23.88
CA GLU A 365 -20.11 -14.69 -23.73
C GLU A 365 -20.93 -13.40 -23.71
N GLY A 366 -20.48 -12.40 -22.96
CA GLY A 366 -21.11 -11.09 -22.89
C GLY A 366 -21.15 -10.41 -24.26
N LEU A 367 -20.02 -10.44 -24.98
CA LEU A 367 -19.94 -9.90 -26.34
C LEU A 367 -20.82 -10.68 -27.32
N ASN A 368 -20.87 -12.01 -27.22
CA ASN A 368 -21.75 -12.83 -28.06
C ASN A 368 -23.23 -12.55 -27.79
N LYS A 369 -23.65 -12.36 -26.54
CA LYS A 369 -25.01 -11.94 -26.18
C LYS A 369 -25.34 -10.55 -26.72
N LEU A 370 -24.38 -9.63 -26.70
CA LEU A 370 -24.51 -8.31 -27.32
C LEU A 370 -24.74 -8.42 -28.84
N HIS A 371 -23.94 -9.27 -29.50
CA HIS A 371 -24.08 -9.58 -30.92
C HIS A 371 -25.41 -10.26 -31.30
N GLN A 372 -26.01 -11.06 -30.40
CA GLN A 372 -27.34 -11.66 -30.58
C GLN A 372 -28.46 -10.62 -30.54
N GLN A 373 -28.27 -9.52 -29.80
CA GLN A 373 -29.14 -8.35 -29.84
C GLN A 373 -28.84 -7.42 -31.03
N ASN A 374 -27.99 -7.87 -31.97
CA ASN A 374 -27.53 -7.12 -33.13
C ASN A 374 -26.80 -5.81 -32.77
N ILE A 375 -26.17 -5.78 -31.59
CA ILE A 375 -25.37 -4.66 -31.10
C ILE A 375 -23.90 -5.02 -31.29
N ARG A 376 -23.13 -4.10 -31.88
CA ARG A 376 -21.67 -4.20 -32.05
C ARG A 376 -21.01 -3.20 -31.10
N HIS A 377 -19.89 -3.59 -30.51
CA HIS A 377 -19.05 -2.72 -29.70
C HIS A 377 -18.14 -1.82 -30.54
N GLY A 378 -17.33 -2.38 -31.42
CA GLY A 378 -16.50 -1.64 -32.38
C GLY A 378 -15.25 -0.91 -31.84
N ASP A 379 -14.86 -1.10 -30.57
CA ASP A 379 -13.64 -0.51 -29.98
C ASP A 379 -13.15 -1.34 -28.77
N ILE A 380 -13.14 -2.67 -28.93
CA ILE A 380 -12.63 -3.57 -27.88
C ILE A 380 -11.11 -3.38 -27.76
N LYS A 381 -10.65 -3.00 -26.57
CA LYS A 381 -9.24 -2.82 -26.22
C LYS A 381 -9.07 -2.90 -24.69
N PRO A 382 -7.85 -3.11 -24.16
CA PRO A 382 -7.63 -3.26 -22.72
C PRO A 382 -8.13 -2.07 -21.89
N HIS A 383 -8.08 -0.85 -22.45
CA HIS A 383 -8.56 0.37 -21.79
C HIS A 383 -10.09 0.42 -21.60
N ASN A 384 -10.85 -0.33 -22.41
CA ASN A 384 -12.32 -0.38 -22.35
C ASN A 384 -12.84 -1.62 -21.58
N ILE A 385 -11.95 -2.37 -20.93
CA ILE A 385 -12.31 -3.49 -20.06
C ILE A 385 -11.94 -3.08 -18.63
N LEU A 386 -12.95 -2.94 -17.76
CA LEU A 386 -12.81 -2.41 -16.41
C LEU A 386 -12.78 -3.52 -15.36
N HIS A 387 -12.00 -3.34 -14.30
CA HIS A 387 -11.89 -4.30 -13.20
C HIS A 387 -12.67 -3.86 -11.97
N PHE A 388 -13.60 -4.72 -11.55
CA PHE A 388 -14.41 -4.56 -10.33
C PHE A 388 -13.97 -5.60 -9.30
N PRO A 389 -13.16 -5.21 -8.30
CA PRO A 389 -12.63 -6.14 -7.30
C PRO A 389 -13.71 -6.58 -6.30
N GLN A 390 -13.63 -7.82 -5.81
CA GLN A 390 -14.59 -8.41 -4.88
C GLN A 390 -14.38 -7.96 -3.41
N ASN A 391 -13.13 -7.74 -2.98
CA ASN A 391 -12.76 -7.44 -1.58
C ASN A 391 -12.10 -6.04 -1.41
N GLY A 392 -12.46 -5.06 -2.23
CA GLY A 392 -11.93 -3.69 -2.14
C GLY A 392 -10.67 -3.41 -2.98
N ARG A 393 -10.09 -2.21 -2.83
CA ARG A 393 -8.99 -1.70 -3.68
C ARG A 393 -7.72 -2.54 -3.49
N GLY A 394 -7.08 -2.94 -4.58
CA GLY A 394 -5.87 -3.79 -4.55
C GLY A 394 -6.12 -5.30 -4.51
N SER A 395 -7.39 -5.75 -4.54
CA SER A 395 -7.72 -7.17 -4.71
C SER A 395 -7.79 -7.54 -6.18
N ALA A 396 -7.07 -8.56 -6.62
CA ALA A 396 -7.16 -9.04 -8.01
C ALA A 396 -8.41 -9.89 -8.28
N SER A 397 -8.94 -10.54 -7.25
CA SER A 397 -10.23 -11.26 -7.35
C SER A 397 -11.37 -10.27 -7.61
N GLY A 398 -12.25 -10.62 -8.55
CA GLY A 398 -13.29 -9.72 -9.00
C GLY A 398 -13.87 -10.13 -10.35
N ARG A 399 -14.41 -9.15 -11.09
CA ARG A 399 -14.90 -9.34 -12.45
C ARG A 399 -14.35 -8.29 -13.40
N LEU A 400 -14.02 -8.71 -14.62
CA LEU A 400 -13.72 -7.83 -15.74
C LEU A 400 -15.00 -7.50 -16.51
N VAL A 401 -15.21 -6.23 -16.85
CA VAL A 401 -16.47 -5.76 -17.41
C VAL A 401 -16.19 -4.91 -18.65
N ILE A 402 -16.77 -5.29 -19.79
CA ILE A 402 -16.72 -4.52 -21.03
C ILE A 402 -17.50 -3.21 -20.82
N ALA A 403 -16.86 -2.08 -21.09
CA ALA A 403 -17.42 -0.75 -20.98
C ALA A 403 -17.23 0.05 -22.29
N ASP A 404 -17.92 1.19 -22.37
CA ASP A 404 -17.80 2.16 -23.47
C ASP A 404 -18.28 1.63 -24.85
N VAL A 405 -19.50 1.11 -24.87
CA VAL A 405 -20.17 0.59 -26.07
C VAL A 405 -20.77 1.73 -26.89
N GLY A 406 -19.96 2.50 -27.63
CA GLY A 406 -20.53 3.45 -28.60
C GLY A 406 -19.71 4.67 -29.01
N LEU A 407 -18.71 5.10 -28.23
CA LEU A 407 -18.01 6.37 -28.50
C LEU A 407 -17.14 6.36 -29.77
N SER A 408 -16.71 5.20 -30.26
CA SER A 408 -15.83 5.12 -31.44
C SER A 408 -16.49 5.54 -32.74
N LYS A 409 -17.82 5.34 -32.88
CA LYS A 409 -18.57 5.81 -34.06
C LYS A 409 -18.65 7.34 -34.12
N PHE A 410 -18.88 7.99 -32.98
CA PHE A 410 -18.97 9.45 -32.90
C PHE A 410 -17.61 10.11 -33.13
N HIS A 411 -16.54 9.52 -32.58
CA HIS A 411 -15.18 9.98 -32.84
C HIS A 411 -14.83 9.89 -34.33
N GLU A 412 -15.14 8.79 -35.02
CA GLU A 412 -14.84 8.60 -36.46
C GLU A 412 -15.61 9.53 -37.40
N GLU A 413 -16.90 9.76 -37.18
CA GLU A 413 -17.72 10.64 -38.03
C GLU A 413 -17.34 12.13 -37.91
N TYR A 414 -16.82 12.56 -36.74
CA TYR A 414 -16.36 13.94 -36.53
C TYR A 414 -14.86 14.16 -36.79
N THR A 415 -14.01 13.14 -36.62
CA THR A 415 -12.56 13.25 -36.93
C THR A 415 -12.24 13.13 -38.42
N ALA A 416 -13.19 12.69 -39.25
CA ALA A 416 -13.06 12.79 -40.71
C ALA A 416 -12.86 14.24 -41.21
N ASP A 417 -13.20 15.24 -40.38
CA ASP A 417 -13.19 16.66 -40.75
C ASP A 417 -12.07 17.50 -40.07
N ARG A 418 -11.13 16.91 -39.33
CA ARG A 418 -10.06 17.69 -38.63
C ARG A 418 -8.64 17.16 -38.88
N LYS A 419 -7.76 18.09 -39.26
CA LYS A 419 -6.31 17.93 -39.54
C LYS A 419 -5.41 17.71 -38.31
N TYR A 420 -5.94 17.43 -37.12
CA TYR A 420 -5.13 17.30 -35.89
C TYR A 420 -5.38 15.95 -35.18
N TYR A 421 -4.31 15.17 -35.05
CA TYR A 421 -4.29 13.82 -34.49
C TYR A 421 -4.38 13.83 -32.95
N THR A 422 -5.33 13.09 -32.37
CA THR A 422 -5.39 12.79 -30.93
C THR A 422 -4.76 11.41 -30.65
N SER A 423 -4.13 11.20 -29.49
CA SER A 423 -3.50 9.92 -29.09
C SER A 423 -4.46 8.72 -28.98
N THR A 424 -5.76 8.96 -28.88
CA THR A 424 -6.81 7.92 -28.81
C THR A 424 -7.00 7.16 -30.14
N THR A 425 -6.84 7.81 -31.29
CA THR A 425 -6.90 7.12 -32.59
C THR A 425 -5.70 6.20 -32.77
N GLN A 426 -4.55 6.51 -32.16
CA GLN A 426 -3.38 5.64 -32.23
C GLN A 426 -3.67 4.28 -31.58
N CYS A 427 -4.07 4.21 -30.30
CA CYS A 427 -4.32 2.92 -29.63
C CYS A 427 -5.42 2.06 -30.29
N THR A 428 -6.48 2.68 -30.82
CA THR A 428 -7.60 1.94 -31.46
C THR A 428 -7.17 1.27 -32.77
N ILE A 429 -6.20 1.81 -33.52
CA ILE A 429 -5.72 1.22 -34.79
C ILE A 429 -5.02 -0.13 -34.58
N MET A 430 -4.35 -0.32 -33.43
CA MET A 430 -3.59 -1.54 -33.13
C MET A 430 -4.46 -2.81 -33.15
N TYR A 431 -5.69 -2.71 -32.64
CA TYR A 431 -6.60 -3.84 -32.46
C TYR A 431 -7.54 -4.03 -33.68
N GLN A 432 -7.32 -3.33 -34.79
CA GLN A 432 -8.16 -3.41 -35.99
C GLN A 432 -7.75 -4.58 -36.91
N PRO A 433 -8.72 -5.28 -37.52
CA PRO A 433 -8.45 -6.33 -38.52
C PRO A 433 -7.93 -5.79 -39.86
N PRO A 434 -7.26 -6.62 -40.66
CA PRO A 434 -6.93 -6.30 -42.06
C PRO A 434 -8.20 -6.12 -42.90
N GLU A 435 -8.33 -4.95 -43.52
CA GLU A 435 -9.39 -4.52 -44.45
C GLU A 435 -10.87 -4.77 -44.06
N VAL A 436 -11.54 -3.70 -43.60
CA VAL A 436 -13.01 -3.55 -43.73
C VAL A 436 -13.33 -2.37 -44.66
N LYS A 437 -12.90 -2.44 -45.92
CA LYS A 437 -13.33 -1.50 -46.97
C LYS A 437 -14.50 -2.10 -47.75
N LYS A 438 -15.71 -2.01 -47.18
CA LYS A 438 -17.02 -1.86 -47.85
C LYS A 438 -18.18 -1.86 -46.83
N SER A 439 -18.80 -0.69 -46.70
CA SER A 439 -20.15 -0.32 -46.20
C SER A 439 -20.86 -0.98 -45.00
N LYS A 440 -20.47 -2.12 -44.40
CA LYS A 440 -21.03 -2.58 -43.11
C LYS A 440 -19.98 -3.36 -42.32
N ARG A 441 -19.39 -2.73 -41.29
CA ARG A 441 -18.45 -3.39 -40.38
C ARG A 441 -19.13 -4.58 -39.68
N SER A 442 -18.63 -5.79 -39.90
CA SER A 442 -19.21 -7.03 -39.37
C SER A 442 -18.88 -7.24 -37.89
N ARG A 443 -19.70 -8.07 -37.20
CA ARG A 443 -19.47 -8.49 -35.80
C ARG A 443 -18.14 -9.21 -35.59
N LEU A 444 -17.57 -9.74 -36.67
CA LEU A 444 -16.24 -10.34 -36.70
C LEU A 444 -15.14 -9.36 -36.27
N PHE A 445 -15.33 -8.06 -36.49
CA PHE A 445 -14.42 -7.03 -36.03
C PHE A 445 -14.16 -7.13 -34.52
N ASP A 446 -15.22 -7.28 -33.73
CA ASP A 446 -15.10 -7.28 -32.27
C ASP A 446 -14.43 -8.59 -31.78
N TYR A 447 -14.64 -9.70 -32.48
CA TYR A 447 -13.93 -10.96 -32.21
C TYR A 447 -12.44 -10.90 -32.55
N TRP A 448 -12.06 -10.20 -33.63
CA TRP A 448 -10.65 -9.95 -33.95
C TRP A 448 -9.98 -9.11 -32.85
N SER A 449 -10.60 -7.98 -32.50
CA SER A 449 -10.07 -7.10 -31.45
C SER A 449 -9.97 -7.84 -30.11
N LEU A 450 -10.93 -8.71 -29.80
CA LEU A 450 -10.87 -9.57 -28.62
C LEU A 450 -9.76 -10.62 -28.72
N GLY A 451 -9.48 -11.16 -29.90
CA GLY A 451 -8.33 -12.04 -30.17
C GLY A 451 -7.00 -11.37 -29.86
N CYS A 452 -6.82 -10.11 -30.27
CA CYS A 452 -5.64 -9.32 -29.92
C CYS A 452 -5.51 -9.15 -28.39
N VAL A 453 -6.61 -8.80 -27.71
CA VAL A 453 -6.62 -8.66 -26.24
C VAL A 453 -6.33 -9.99 -25.54
N PHE A 454 -6.90 -11.10 -26.01
CA PHE A 454 -6.66 -12.43 -25.43
C PHE A 454 -5.22 -12.88 -25.65
N LEU A 455 -4.59 -12.55 -26.79
CA LEU A 455 -3.18 -12.80 -26.99
C LEU A 455 -2.32 -12.03 -26.00
N GLU A 456 -2.54 -10.71 -25.86
CA GLU A 456 -1.80 -9.89 -24.88
C GLU A 456 -2.02 -10.39 -23.45
N PHE A 457 -3.24 -10.79 -23.10
CA PHE A 457 -3.55 -11.35 -21.79
C PHE A 457 -2.86 -12.71 -21.60
N THR A 458 -2.76 -13.53 -22.64
CA THR A 458 -2.04 -14.82 -22.59
C THR A 458 -0.54 -14.63 -22.46
N ILE A 459 0.04 -13.68 -23.20
CA ILE A 459 1.45 -13.28 -23.05
C ILE A 459 1.71 -12.78 -21.63
N TRP A 460 0.81 -11.95 -21.10
CA TRP A 460 0.94 -11.48 -19.72
C TRP A 460 0.83 -12.61 -18.69
N ILE A 461 -0.10 -13.56 -18.84
CA ILE A 461 -0.19 -14.74 -17.97
C ILE A 461 1.11 -15.58 -17.99
N TYR A 462 1.85 -15.55 -19.11
CA TYR A 462 3.00 -16.42 -19.35
C TYR A 462 4.36 -15.76 -19.08
N ASP A 463 4.59 -14.54 -19.58
CA ASP A 463 5.86 -13.79 -19.51
C ASP A 463 5.73 -12.47 -18.72
N GLY A 464 4.55 -12.18 -18.16
CA GLY A 464 4.27 -10.97 -17.41
C GLY A 464 4.29 -9.68 -18.20
N HIS A 465 4.29 -8.57 -17.47
CA HIS A 465 4.17 -7.24 -18.05
C HIS A 465 5.42 -6.86 -18.83
N ASP A 466 6.60 -7.34 -18.44
CA ASP A 466 7.83 -7.17 -19.22
C ASP A 466 7.79 -7.99 -20.51
N GLY A 467 7.27 -9.22 -20.50
CA GLY A 467 7.00 -9.99 -21.71
C GLY A 467 6.04 -9.30 -22.66
N LEU A 468 4.94 -8.77 -22.12
CA LEU A 468 3.97 -7.99 -22.88
C LEU A 468 4.60 -6.71 -23.47
N ARG A 469 5.44 -6.01 -22.71
CA ARG A 469 6.17 -4.82 -23.18
C ARG A 469 7.13 -5.17 -24.32
N ASN A 470 7.86 -6.27 -24.18
CA ASN A 470 8.79 -6.75 -25.20
C ASN A 470 8.06 -7.16 -26.49
N PHE A 471 6.91 -7.83 -26.36
CA PHE A 471 6.05 -8.14 -27.51
C PHE A 471 5.59 -6.87 -28.24
N ARG A 472 5.05 -5.88 -27.51
CA ARG A 472 4.59 -4.61 -28.11
C ARG A 472 5.72 -3.88 -28.84
N LYS A 473 6.92 -3.89 -28.28
CA LYS A 473 8.11 -3.30 -28.91
C LYS A 473 8.52 -4.07 -30.19
N ARG A 474 8.59 -5.41 -30.14
CA ARG A 474 8.88 -6.24 -31.32
C ARG A 474 7.87 -6.00 -32.45
N LEU A 475 6.60 -5.80 -32.11
CA LEU A 475 5.55 -5.49 -33.06
C LEU A 475 5.72 -4.11 -33.72
N GLU A 476 6.23 -3.13 -32.98
CA GLU A 476 6.58 -1.81 -33.52
C GLU A 476 7.82 -1.88 -34.43
N ASP A 477 8.86 -2.58 -33.98
CA ASP A 477 10.12 -2.76 -34.71
C ASP A 477 9.92 -3.55 -36.03
N SER A 478 8.93 -4.45 -36.11
CA SER A 478 8.65 -5.25 -37.30
C SER A 478 7.94 -4.48 -38.42
N GLN A 479 7.44 -3.26 -38.16
CA GLN A 479 6.70 -2.45 -39.14
C GLN A 479 7.33 -1.06 -39.35
N PRO A 480 8.61 -0.97 -39.74
CA PRO A 480 9.31 0.31 -39.88
C PRO A 480 8.70 1.21 -40.96
N HIS A 481 7.97 0.64 -41.93
CA HIS A 481 7.24 1.38 -42.96
C HIS A 481 6.07 2.23 -42.40
N LEU A 482 5.73 2.07 -41.11
CA LEU A 482 4.76 2.88 -40.39
C LEU A 482 5.40 4.04 -39.59
N HIS A 483 6.72 4.25 -39.66
CA HIS A 483 7.41 5.36 -38.97
C HIS A 483 6.94 6.75 -39.45
N ASN A 484 6.22 7.45 -38.55
CA ASN A 484 5.83 8.88 -38.50
C ASN A 484 4.54 9.03 -37.67
N GLY A 485 4.53 8.49 -36.44
CA GLY A 485 3.38 8.61 -35.53
C GLY A 485 2.16 7.73 -35.88
N LYS A 486 2.32 6.67 -36.68
CA LYS A 486 1.27 5.66 -36.95
C LYS A 486 1.45 4.45 -36.04
N THR A 487 0.36 3.85 -35.60
CA THR A 487 0.35 2.74 -34.62
C THR A 487 0.73 1.41 -35.25
N PRO A 488 1.49 0.54 -34.55
CA PRO A 488 1.70 -0.85 -34.95
C PRO A 488 0.37 -1.63 -35.04
N ARG A 489 0.33 -2.67 -35.86
CA ARG A 489 -0.83 -3.53 -36.12
C ARG A 489 -0.46 -5.00 -35.97
N PHE A 490 -1.40 -5.83 -35.52
CA PHE A 490 -1.21 -7.29 -35.40
C PHE A 490 -1.10 -8.01 -36.76
N TRP A 491 -1.28 -7.29 -37.86
CA TRP A 491 -1.22 -7.78 -39.23
C TRP A 491 -0.38 -6.84 -40.10
N ASP A 492 0.08 -7.35 -41.25
CA ASP A 492 0.84 -6.62 -42.25
C ASP A 492 0.46 -7.07 -43.67
N TYR A 493 0.97 -6.40 -44.71
CA TYR A 493 0.79 -6.82 -46.10
C TYR A 493 1.99 -7.63 -46.61
N GLU A 494 1.71 -8.68 -47.38
CA GLU A 494 2.71 -9.41 -48.15
C GLU A 494 2.58 -9.09 -49.64
N GLY A 495 3.66 -8.60 -50.26
CA GLY A 495 3.69 -8.29 -51.70
C GLY A 495 2.56 -7.35 -52.14
N ASN A 496 1.96 -7.63 -53.32
CA ASN A 496 0.87 -6.83 -53.89
C ASN A 496 -0.51 -7.17 -53.29
N GLN A 497 -0.77 -6.67 -52.07
CA GLN A 497 -2.09 -6.44 -51.44
C GLN A 497 -2.77 -7.58 -50.64
N THR A 498 -2.10 -8.69 -50.27
CA THR A 498 -2.73 -9.69 -49.37
C THR A 498 -2.32 -9.45 -47.91
N PRO A 499 -3.28 -9.28 -46.97
CA PRO A 499 -2.94 -9.16 -45.56
C PRO A 499 -2.50 -10.51 -44.97
N LYS A 500 -1.49 -10.48 -44.11
CA LYS A 500 -0.98 -11.61 -43.33
C LYS A 500 -0.75 -11.21 -41.88
N LEU A 501 -0.62 -12.20 -40.98
CA LEU A 501 -0.39 -11.92 -39.58
C LEU A 501 1.03 -11.36 -39.46
N ASN A 502 1.22 -10.38 -38.59
CA ASN A 502 2.53 -9.76 -38.46
C ASN A 502 3.56 -10.80 -38.01
N ALA A 503 4.77 -10.78 -38.58
CA ALA A 503 5.82 -11.73 -38.26
C ALA A 503 6.12 -11.79 -36.75
N ALA A 504 6.19 -10.63 -36.06
CA ALA A 504 6.41 -10.58 -34.62
C ALA A 504 5.28 -11.26 -33.81
N VAL A 505 4.03 -11.24 -34.31
CA VAL A 505 2.90 -11.96 -33.71
C VAL A 505 3.05 -13.47 -33.93
N GLN A 506 3.38 -13.89 -35.16
CA GLN A 506 3.61 -15.29 -35.49
C GLN A 506 4.77 -15.86 -34.67
N ASP A 507 5.93 -15.20 -34.69
CA ASP A 507 7.12 -15.58 -33.96
C ASP A 507 6.85 -15.71 -32.46
N THR A 508 6.11 -14.75 -31.87
CA THR A 508 5.76 -14.81 -30.45
C THR A 508 4.85 -16.01 -30.14
N MET A 509 3.84 -16.27 -30.97
CA MET A 509 2.98 -17.44 -30.78
C MET A 509 3.76 -18.75 -30.93
N ASP A 510 4.67 -18.84 -31.90
CA ASP A 510 5.50 -20.03 -32.14
C ASP A 510 6.53 -20.25 -31.04
N GLU A 511 7.18 -19.19 -30.55
CA GLU A 511 8.05 -19.23 -29.37
C GLU A 511 7.30 -19.78 -28.15
N MET A 512 6.07 -19.31 -27.92
CA MET A 512 5.26 -19.79 -26.80
C MET A 512 4.80 -21.24 -26.98
N GLN A 513 4.55 -21.70 -28.22
CA GLN A 513 4.17 -23.08 -28.53
C GLN A 513 5.33 -24.09 -28.47
N ASN A 514 6.57 -23.62 -28.64
CA ASN A 514 7.76 -24.48 -28.68
C ASN A 514 8.47 -24.62 -27.31
N ARG A 515 8.04 -23.89 -26.28
CA ARG A 515 8.61 -23.98 -24.92
C ARG A 515 8.02 -25.16 -24.12
N VAL A 516 8.85 -25.84 -23.32
CA VAL A 516 8.44 -26.96 -22.43
C VAL A 516 8.78 -26.62 -20.96
N PRO A 517 8.02 -27.11 -19.96
CA PRO A 517 6.98 -26.45 -19.14
C PRO A 517 7.52 -25.51 -18.01
N PRO A 518 6.68 -24.71 -17.29
CA PRO A 518 5.59 -25.20 -16.41
C PRO A 518 4.15 -24.99 -16.91
N LEU A 519 3.87 -23.99 -17.76
CA LEU A 519 2.51 -23.62 -18.23
C LEU A 519 2.12 -24.13 -19.62
N SER A 520 2.98 -24.95 -20.25
CA SER A 520 2.99 -25.15 -21.70
C SER A 520 1.66 -25.67 -22.29
N LYS A 521 0.99 -26.65 -21.68
CA LYS A 521 -0.20 -27.27 -22.32
C LYS A 521 -1.41 -26.34 -22.47
N PHE A 522 -1.75 -25.54 -21.46
CA PHE A 522 -2.89 -24.60 -21.54
C PHE A 522 -2.60 -23.47 -22.52
N ALA A 523 -1.39 -22.89 -22.45
CA ALA A 523 -0.99 -21.79 -23.31
C ALA A 523 -0.99 -22.24 -24.77
N HIS A 524 -0.56 -23.48 -25.06
CA HIS A 524 -0.62 -24.04 -26.41
C HIS A 524 -2.06 -24.14 -26.93
N GLU A 525 -2.98 -24.70 -26.14
CA GLU A 525 -4.38 -24.84 -26.54
C GLU A 525 -5.07 -23.48 -26.73
N LEU A 526 -4.79 -22.50 -25.84
CA LEU A 526 -5.35 -21.16 -25.94
C LEU A 526 -4.74 -20.36 -27.11
N ILE A 527 -3.43 -20.45 -27.34
CA ILE A 527 -2.78 -19.82 -28.50
C ILE A 527 -3.32 -20.41 -29.79
N GLU A 528 -3.52 -21.73 -29.85
CA GLU A 528 -4.08 -22.38 -31.04
C GLU A 528 -5.52 -21.93 -31.29
N LEU A 529 -6.34 -21.80 -30.25
CA LEU A 529 -7.68 -21.21 -30.35
C LEU A 529 -7.61 -19.76 -30.88
N ILE A 530 -6.75 -18.91 -30.29
CA ILE A 530 -6.60 -17.52 -30.69
C ILE A 530 -6.15 -17.43 -32.16
N ARG A 531 -5.12 -18.20 -32.52
CA ARG A 531 -4.54 -18.24 -33.87
C ARG A 531 -5.55 -18.66 -34.92
N THR A 532 -6.28 -19.75 -34.67
CA THR A 532 -7.15 -20.35 -35.69
C THR A 532 -8.54 -19.74 -35.75
N LYS A 533 -9.08 -19.27 -34.61
CA LYS A 533 -10.48 -18.83 -34.50
C LYS A 533 -10.63 -17.31 -34.34
N LEU A 534 -9.69 -16.60 -33.72
CA LEU A 534 -9.84 -15.17 -33.45
C LEU A 534 -8.96 -14.28 -34.34
N LEU A 535 -7.76 -14.75 -34.72
CA LEU A 535 -6.78 -14.00 -35.53
C LEU A 535 -6.50 -14.65 -36.91
N GLY A 536 -7.28 -15.64 -37.32
CA GLY A 536 -7.12 -16.32 -38.61
C GLY A 536 -7.58 -15.45 -39.78
N ILE A 537 -6.64 -14.86 -40.54
CA ILE A 537 -6.93 -13.83 -41.56
C ILE A 537 -7.81 -14.31 -42.72
N ASP A 538 -7.79 -15.60 -43.05
CA ASP A 538 -8.68 -16.20 -44.05
C ASP A 538 -10.16 -16.11 -43.68
N ALA A 539 -10.49 -15.97 -42.38
CA ALA A 539 -11.86 -15.72 -41.92
C ALA A 539 -12.31 -14.26 -42.17
N TYR A 540 -11.38 -13.38 -42.49
CA TYR A 540 -11.58 -11.93 -42.64
C TYR A 540 -11.35 -11.45 -44.08
N HIS A 541 -10.88 -12.31 -45.00
CA HIS A 541 -10.57 -11.99 -46.39
C HIS A 541 -11.38 -12.87 -47.39
N GLY A 542 -12.14 -12.24 -48.30
CA GLY A 542 -12.88 -12.92 -49.39
C GLY A 542 -14.39 -13.16 -49.15
N GLU A 543 -15.10 -13.70 -50.16
CA GLU A 543 -16.57 -13.90 -50.19
C GLU A 543 -17.13 -14.84 -49.09
N LYS A 544 -16.29 -15.41 -48.21
CA LYS A 544 -16.68 -16.24 -47.07
C LYS A 544 -16.92 -15.47 -45.76
N ILE A 545 -16.99 -14.13 -45.79
CA ILE A 545 -17.33 -13.26 -44.63
C ILE A 545 -18.73 -13.56 -44.02
N GLY A 546 -19.55 -14.37 -44.70
CA GLY A 546 -20.96 -14.58 -44.38
C GLY A 546 -21.31 -15.54 -43.24
N ASN A 547 -20.42 -16.40 -42.74
CA ASN A 547 -20.83 -17.50 -41.83
C ASN A 547 -19.97 -17.67 -40.56
N TRP A 548 -19.63 -16.57 -39.88
CA TRP A 548 -19.40 -16.69 -38.44
C TRP A 548 -20.76 -16.87 -37.74
N ASP A 549 -21.27 -18.09 -37.80
CA ASP A 549 -22.57 -18.46 -37.27
C ASP A 549 -22.55 -18.59 -35.73
N LYS A 550 -23.75 -18.71 -35.15
CA LYS A 550 -23.94 -18.92 -33.71
C LYS A 550 -23.12 -20.13 -33.20
N LYS A 551 -22.96 -21.16 -34.06
CA LYS A 551 -22.25 -22.40 -33.76
C LYS A 551 -20.75 -22.19 -33.59
N ASN A 552 -20.13 -21.28 -34.36
CA ASN A 552 -18.72 -20.90 -34.18
C ASN A 552 -18.48 -20.18 -32.85
N ALA A 553 -19.37 -19.25 -32.45
CA ALA A 553 -19.25 -18.58 -31.16
C ALA A 553 -19.50 -19.55 -29.98
N GLU A 554 -20.47 -20.45 -30.10
CA GLU A 554 -20.71 -21.53 -29.13
C GLU A 554 -19.51 -22.49 -29.03
N LEU A 555 -18.84 -22.77 -30.16
CA LEU A 555 -17.63 -23.59 -30.19
C LEU A 555 -16.48 -22.92 -29.45
N VAL A 556 -16.22 -21.62 -29.67
CA VAL A 556 -15.17 -20.88 -28.94
C VAL A 556 -15.46 -20.88 -27.43
N LEU A 557 -16.71 -20.65 -27.01
CA LEU A 557 -17.09 -20.74 -25.59
C LEU A 557 -16.85 -22.15 -25.03
N LYS A 558 -17.24 -23.17 -25.77
CA LYS A 558 -17.01 -24.58 -25.40
C LYS A 558 -15.52 -24.88 -25.32
N GLU A 559 -14.70 -24.41 -26.26
CA GLU A 559 -13.26 -24.63 -26.28
C GLU A 559 -12.58 -23.91 -25.11
N ILE A 560 -12.91 -22.65 -24.79
CA ILE A 560 -12.39 -21.96 -23.59
C ILE A 560 -12.78 -22.71 -22.32
N ASN A 561 -14.03 -23.17 -22.21
CA ASN A 561 -14.47 -23.99 -21.07
C ASN A 561 -13.78 -25.35 -21.04
N THR A 562 -13.54 -26.00 -22.18
CA THR A 562 -12.84 -27.29 -22.25
C THR A 562 -11.38 -27.11 -21.87
N ILE A 563 -10.73 -26.02 -22.31
CA ILE A 563 -9.38 -25.65 -21.89
C ILE A 563 -9.35 -25.41 -20.39
N LYS A 564 -10.33 -24.69 -19.84
CA LYS A 564 -10.48 -24.48 -18.39
C LYS A 564 -10.72 -25.80 -17.67
N GLU A 565 -11.66 -26.63 -18.10
CA GLU A 565 -12.00 -27.91 -17.49
C GLU A 565 -10.79 -28.84 -17.52
N ARG A 566 -10.09 -28.97 -18.65
CA ARG A 566 -8.85 -29.75 -18.74
C ARG A 566 -7.73 -29.15 -17.91
N TYR A 567 -7.62 -27.82 -17.82
CA TYR A 567 -6.69 -27.13 -16.92
C TYR A 567 -7.06 -27.34 -15.45
N MET A 568 -8.35 -27.44 -15.12
CA MET A 568 -8.89 -27.70 -13.78
C MET A 568 -8.92 -29.20 -13.44
N GLU A 569 -8.92 -30.10 -14.42
CA GLU A 569 -8.86 -31.56 -14.29
C GLU A 569 -7.43 -32.04 -14.18
N SER A 570 -6.52 -31.55 -15.04
CA SER A 570 -5.10 -31.56 -14.71
C SER A 570 -4.89 -30.87 -13.37
N GLY A 571 -5.60 -29.75 -13.15
CA GLY A 571 -5.88 -29.01 -11.93
C GLY A 571 -6.42 -29.76 -10.71
N LYS A 572 -6.91 -31.00 -10.82
CA LYS A 572 -7.37 -31.82 -9.68
C LYS A 572 -6.25 -32.73 -9.18
N ASP A 573 -5.40 -33.19 -10.09
CA ASP A 573 -4.05 -33.66 -9.79
C ASP A 573 -3.07 -32.50 -9.49
N LEU A 574 -3.54 -31.25 -9.66
CA LEU A 574 -2.81 -30.01 -9.43
C LEU A 574 -3.48 -29.10 -8.36
N LEU A 575 -4.59 -29.48 -7.71
CA LEU A 575 -5.18 -28.71 -6.59
C LEU A 575 -4.27 -28.83 -5.37
N TRP A 576 -3.54 -29.94 -5.35
CA TRP A 576 -2.36 -30.19 -4.55
C TRP A 576 -1.21 -29.24 -4.95
N LEU A 577 -0.89 -29.15 -6.26
CA LEU A 577 0.01 -28.12 -6.84
C LEU A 577 -0.44 -26.66 -6.68
N SER A 578 -1.71 -26.38 -6.40
CA SER A 578 -2.27 -25.04 -6.21
C SER A 578 -2.02 -24.50 -4.80
N LEU A 579 -1.85 -25.38 -3.81
CA LEU A 579 -1.40 -25.01 -2.47
C LEU A 579 0.13 -24.76 -2.50
N LEU A 580 0.89 -25.62 -3.18
CA LEU A 580 2.30 -25.40 -3.54
C LEU A 580 2.64 -24.17 -4.36
N THR A 581 1.85 -23.86 -5.39
CA THR A 581 2.16 -22.72 -6.28
C THR A 581 1.79 -21.39 -5.64
N LYS A 582 0.94 -21.36 -4.61
CA LYS A 582 0.83 -20.20 -3.71
C LYS A 582 2.10 -20.01 -2.87
N HIS A 583 2.82 -21.10 -2.56
CA HIS A 583 4.12 -21.05 -1.89
C HIS A 583 5.27 -20.60 -2.81
N GLN A 584 5.16 -20.80 -4.13
CA GLN A 584 6.16 -20.34 -5.12
C GLN A 584 5.87 -18.95 -5.74
N ALA A 585 4.60 -18.54 -5.87
CA ALA A 585 4.24 -17.23 -6.44
C ALA A 585 4.42 -16.04 -5.46
N LYS A 586 4.72 -16.30 -4.19
CA LYS A 586 5.07 -15.26 -3.19
C LYS A 586 6.54 -14.85 -3.19
N ASN A 587 7.39 -15.49 -4.00
CA ASN A 587 8.81 -15.13 -4.10
C ASN A 587 9.11 -13.91 -5.02
N ASN A 588 8.09 -13.27 -5.62
CA ASN A 588 8.29 -12.11 -6.50
C ASN A 588 7.68 -10.78 -5.99
N GLN A 589 7.43 -10.67 -4.69
CA GLN A 589 7.66 -9.39 -3.99
C GLN A 589 8.77 -9.63 -2.98
N PRO A 590 9.68 -8.67 -2.73
CA PRO A 590 10.74 -8.83 -1.74
C PRO A 590 10.08 -8.90 -0.36
N THR A 591 9.75 -10.12 0.05
CA THR A 591 9.62 -10.48 1.45
C THR A 591 10.96 -11.11 1.81
N ASN A 592 11.63 -10.50 2.78
CA ASN A 592 12.95 -10.88 3.23
C ASN A 592 12.93 -12.35 3.74
N SER A 593 13.91 -13.16 3.34
CA SER A 593 14.16 -14.56 3.75
C SER A 593 13.35 -15.69 3.07
N THR A 594 13.88 -16.27 1.98
CA THR A 594 13.42 -17.56 1.43
C THR A 594 14.23 -18.70 2.06
N THR A 595 13.59 -19.66 2.75
CA THR A 595 14.26 -20.86 3.30
C THR A 595 14.50 -21.90 2.19
N GLN A 596 15.74 -22.12 1.77
CA GLN A 596 16.09 -23.25 0.89
C GLN A 596 16.87 -24.32 1.67
N PRO A 597 16.42 -25.59 1.72
CA PRO A 597 17.26 -26.67 2.20
C PRO A 597 18.24 -27.08 1.08
N THR A 598 19.53 -26.82 1.26
CA THR A 598 20.55 -27.35 0.35
C THR A 598 20.81 -28.83 0.63
N GLY A 599 20.43 -29.68 -0.32
CA GLY A 599 20.63 -31.14 -0.25
C GLY A 599 22.09 -31.60 -0.26
N GLU A 600 23.03 -30.73 -0.63
CA GLU A 600 24.44 -31.13 -0.81
C GLU A 600 25.29 -31.12 0.48
N ASN A 601 24.80 -30.56 1.60
CA ASN A 601 25.60 -30.44 2.84
C ASN A 601 24.98 -31.08 4.10
N THR A 602 23.81 -31.73 4.00
CA THR A 602 23.03 -32.15 5.17
C THR A 602 23.19 -33.62 5.57
N SER A 603 23.54 -34.51 4.63
CA SER A 603 23.68 -35.95 4.92
C SER A 603 24.88 -36.28 5.84
N SER A 604 25.95 -35.48 5.78
CA SER A 604 27.16 -35.66 6.59
C SER A 604 27.11 -34.98 7.96
N ARG A 605 26.27 -33.95 8.14
CA ARG A 605 26.24 -33.14 9.37
C ARG A 605 25.41 -33.76 10.50
N GLY A 606 24.25 -34.35 10.17
CA GLY A 606 23.36 -34.96 11.17
C GLY A 606 24.00 -36.12 11.95
N THR A 607 24.83 -36.93 11.28
CA THR A 607 25.55 -38.05 11.91
C THR A 607 26.68 -37.60 12.85
N THR A 608 27.23 -36.38 12.66
CA THR A 608 28.31 -35.84 13.50
C THR A 608 27.83 -35.13 14.78
N LEU A 609 26.58 -34.64 14.80
CA LEU A 609 26.00 -33.81 15.87
C LEU A 609 25.34 -34.60 17.02
N ASP A 610 25.48 -35.92 17.06
CA ASP A 610 24.74 -36.80 18.01
C ASP A 610 23.21 -36.65 17.87
N TRP A 611 22.72 -36.86 16.65
CA TRP A 611 21.30 -36.77 16.30
C TRP A 611 20.32 -37.45 17.29
N PRO A 612 20.60 -38.66 17.84
CA PRO A 612 19.69 -39.32 18.76
C PRO A 612 19.32 -38.50 20.01
N SER A 613 20.18 -37.60 20.48
CA SER A 613 19.91 -36.72 21.64
C SER A 613 19.13 -35.45 21.28
N LEU A 614 19.05 -35.09 19.99
CA LEU A 614 18.46 -33.84 19.48
C LEU A 614 17.05 -34.03 18.90
N ARG A 615 16.39 -35.15 19.22
CA ARG A 615 15.02 -35.46 18.79
C ARG A 615 14.05 -35.63 19.98
N PRO A 616 12.78 -35.19 19.87
CA PRO A 616 11.80 -35.33 20.93
C PRO A 616 11.38 -36.80 21.15
N LYS A 617 10.98 -37.13 22.39
CA LYS A 617 10.43 -38.45 22.74
C LYS A 617 9.05 -38.67 22.10
N ILE A 618 8.70 -39.93 21.82
CA ILE A 618 7.43 -40.30 21.19
C ILE A 618 6.27 -40.10 22.17
N GLN A 619 5.24 -39.35 21.75
CA GLN A 619 4.05 -39.02 22.55
C GLN A 619 2.74 -39.48 21.90
N SER A 620 2.80 -40.34 20.87
CA SER A 620 1.65 -40.70 20.01
C SER A 620 0.46 -41.37 20.70
N ALA A 621 0.60 -41.80 21.96
CA ALA A 621 -0.51 -42.35 22.76
C ALA A 621 -1.57 -41.30 23.14
N ALA A 622 -1.22 -40.00 23.09
CA ALA A 622 -2.07 -38.89 23.51
C ALA A 622 -2.54 -38.02 22.34
N PHE A 623 -2.98 -38.60 21.22
CA PHE A 623 -3.65 -37.84 20.14
C PHE A 623 -5.16 -38.05 20.17
N CYS A 624 -5.93 -36.97 20.02
CA CYS A 624 -7.38 -37.07 19.86
C CYS A 624 -7.74 -37.73 18.53
N ARG A 625 -9.00 -38.18 18.38
CA ARG A 625 -9.49 -38.90 17.20
C ARG A 625 -9.18 -38.17 15.88
N GLN A 626 -9.33 -36.85 15.85
CA GLN A 626 -9.09 -36.05 14.64
C GLN A 626 -7.60 -35.95 14.32
N CYS A 627 -6.73 -35.76 15.31
CA CYS A 627 -5.27 -35.74 15.13
C CYS A 627 -4.71 -37.09 14.67
N ARG A 628 -5.30 -38.21 15.11
CA ARG A 628 -4.91 -39.57 14.66
C ARG A 628 -5.24 -39.84 13.20
N ASN A 629 -6.23 -39.13 12.64
CA ASN A 629 -6.65 -39.30 11.25
C ASN A 629 -5.78 -38.52 10.26
N ILE A 630 -4.82 -37.72 10.73
CA ILE A 630 -3.89 -36.98 9.86
C ILE A 630 -2.87 -37.98 9.30
N ASN A 631 -2.82 -38.10 7.97
CA ASN A 631 -1.85 -38.96 7.31
C ASN A 631 -0.56 -38.19 7.00
N PHE A 632 0.40 -38.24 7.92
CA PHE A 632 1.70 -37.57 7.77
C PHE A 632 2.61 -38.18 6.68
N ASP A 633 2.28 -39.36 6.13
CA ASP A 633 3.00 -39.92 4.98
C ASP A 633 2.62 -39.24 3.66
N GLN A 634 1.49 -38.52 3.62
CA GLN A 634 1.15 -37.73 2.46
C GLN A 634 2.05 -36.49 2.39
N SER A 635 2.52 -36.22 1.18
CA SER A 635 3.36 -35.07 0.86
C SER A 635 2.61 -33.74 1.04
N GLU A 636 1.28 -33.77 1.08
CA GLU A 636 0.41 -32.66 1.47
C GLU A 636 -0.70 -33.14 2.38
N TRP A 637 -1.08 -32.28 3.32
CA TRP A 637 -2.21 -32.51 4.20
C TRP A 637 -2.67 -31.17 4.78
N ASN A 638 -3.95 -31.11 5.17
CA ASN A 638 -4.57 -29.95 5.79
C ASN A 638 -5.23 -30.33 7.10
N LEU A 639 -5.15 -29.45 8.09
CA LEU A 639 -5.91 -29.52 9.32
C LEU A 639 -6.84 -28.31 9.41
N PHE A 640 -8.15 -28.56 9.43
CA PHE A 640 -9.19 -27.55 9.59
C PHE A 640 -9.84 -27.69 10.96
N ARG A 641 -9.67 -26.67 11.82
CA ARG A 641 -10.22 -26.58 13.18
C ARG A 641 -10.60 -25.14 13.47
N ASN A 642 -11.17 -24.85 14.63
CA ASN A 642 -11.18 -23.49 15.18
C ASN A 642 -10.39 -23.44 16.49
N MET A 643 -10.03 -22.21 16.92
CA MET A 643 -9.17 -22.03 18.10
C MET A 643 -9.79 -22.65 19.38
N ARG A 644 -11.10 -22.51 19.58
CA ARG A 644 -11.82 -23.06 20.74
C ARG A 644 -11.73 -24.58 20.82
N GLU A 645 -11.86 -25.27 19.69
CA GLU A 645 -11.74 -26.72 19.63
C GLU A 645 -10.32 -27.20 19.94
N LEU A 646 -9.30 -26.47 19.50
CA LEU A 646 -7.89 -26.78 19.76
C LEU A 646 -7.56 -26.57 21.24
N GLU A 647 -7.98 -25.44 21.82
CA GLU A 647 -7.83 -25.13 23.25
C GLU A 647 -8.52 -26.18 24.12
N HIS A 648 -9.75 -26.55 23.79
CA HIS A 648 -10.50 -27.58 24.53
C HIS A 648 -9.84 -28.97 24.47
N SER A 649 -9.23 -29.31 23.33
CA SER A 649 -8.55 -30.61 23.14
C SER A 649 -7.10 -30.60 23.68
N SER A 650 -6.52 -29.43 23.95
CA SER A 650 -5.11 -29.25 24.32
C SER A 650 -4.66 -30.07 25.55
N PRO A 651 -5.45 -30.15 26.66
CA PRO A 651 -5.03 -30.90 27.84
C PRO A 651 -4.83 -32.40 27.60
N ASP A 652 -5.63 -32.98 26.70
CA ASP A 652 -5.66 -34.43 26.44
C ASP A 652 -5.02 -34.83 25.11
N CYS A 653 -4.56 -33.85 24.31
CA CYS A 653 -3.99 -34.08 22.99
C CYS A 653 -2.66 -33.34 22.80
N ALA A 654 -1.55 -34.08 22.80
CA ALA A 654 -0.20 -33.51 22.63
C ALA A 654 -0.03 -32.73 21.31
N LEU A 655 -0.66 -33.19 20.22
CA LEU A 655 -0.62 -32.47 18.94
C LEU A 655 -1.45 -31.18 18.97
N CYS A 656 -2.63 -31.18 19.61
CA CYS A 656 -3.41 -29.95 19.78
C CYS A 656 -2.67 -28.94 20.68
N HIS A 657 -2.05 -29.41 21.76
CA HIS A 657 -1.23 -28.59 22.65
C HIS A 657 -0.09 -27.91 21.89
N PHE A 658 0.67 -28.69 21.12
CA PHE A 658 1.72 -28.19 20.25
C PHE A 658 1.23 -27.15 19.24
N ILE A 659 0.09 -27.40 18.59
CA ILE A 659 -0.50 -26.45 17.62
C ILE A 659 -0.85 -25.14 18.30
N VAL A 660 -1.53 -25.17 19.46
CA VAL A 660 -1.89 -23.97 20.23
C VAL A 660 -0.65 -23.15 20.58
N GLN A 661 0.43 -23.80 21.04
CA GLN A 661 1.69 -23.12 21.33
C GLN A 661 2.37 -22.54 20.08
N SER A 662 2.25 -23.22 18.93
CA SER A 662 2.87 -22.81 17.67
C SER A 662 2.18 -21.62 17.02
N ILE A 663 0.87 -21.46 17.24
CA ILE A 663 0.06 -20.36 16.68
C ILE A 663 -0.24 -19.25 17.68
N ALA A 664 0.31 -19.30 18.90
CA ALA A 664 0.06 -18.31 19.96
C ALA A 664 0.34 -16.88 19.50
N ASP A 665 1.38 -16.68 18.68
CA ASP A 665 1.79 -15.37 18.17
C ASP A 665 0.87 -14.83 17.03
N ALA A 666 -0.05 -15.66 16.52
CA ALA A 666 -0.97 -15.28 15.43
C ALA A 666 -2.19 -14.48 15.91
N ASN A 667 -2.35 -14.26 17.22
CA ASN A 667 -3.40 -13.45 17.86
C ASN A 667 -4.85 -13.83 17.44
N LEU A 668 -5.12 -15.12 17.22
CA LEU A 668 -6.43 -15.61 16.81
C LEU A 668 -7.45 -15.60 17.97
N LYS A 669 -8.71 -15.22 17.69
CA LYS A 669 -9.79 -15.20 18.70
C LYS A 669 -10.41 -16.58 18.91
N SER A 670 -11.04 -16.79 20.08
CA SER A 670 -11.72 -18.05 20.49
C SER A 670 -12.96 -18.36 19.64
N GLY A 671 -12.73 -18.88 18.43
CA GLY A 671 -13.75 -19.20 17.43
C GLY A 671 -13.26 -19.02 15.98
N GLU A 672 -12.12 -18.37 15.76
CA GLU A 672 -11.56 -18.20 14.42
C GLU A 672 -11.07 -19.54 13.83
N PRO A 673 -11.26 -19.75 12.51
CA PRO A 673 -10.80 -20.96 11.85
C PRO A 673 -9.28 -21.01 11.78
N VAL A 674 -8.73 -22.15 12.20
CA VAL A 674 -7.32 -22.53 12.09
C VAL A 674 -7.21 -23.52 10.95
N ILE A 675 -6.58 -23.09 9.87
CA ILE A 675 -6.32 -23.92 8.68
C ILE A 675 -4.81 -24.06 8.53
N LEU A 676 -4.27 -25.20 8.96
CA LEU A 676 -2.87 -25.54 8.76
C LEU A 676 -2.73 -26.33 7.47
N ALA A 677 -1.81 -25.92 6.62
CA ALA A 677 -1.54 -26.59 5.35
C ALA A 677 -0.05 -26.84 5.19
N ARG A 678 0.27 -28.05 4.73
CA ARG A 678 1.58 -28.41 4.22
C ARG A 678 1.49 -28.56 2.71
N ASP A 679 2.33 -27.82 1.99
CA ASP A 679 2.52 -27.91 0.53
C ASP A 679 3.54 -29.03 0.17
N LYS A 680 3.42 -29.71 -0.98
CA LYS A 680 4.34 -30.80 -1.42
C LYS A 680 5.80 -30.45 -1.30
N GLN A 681 6.56 -31.34 -0.68
CA GLN A 681 8.00 -31.16 -0.50
C GLN A 681 8.36 -29.89 0.31
N SER A 682 7.39 -29.11 0.79
CA SER A 682 7.64 -28.10 1.82
C SER A 682 7.92 -28.81 3.14
N HIS A 683 8.91 -28.29 3.84
CA HIS A 683 9.25 -28.64 5.21
C HIS A 683 8.65 -27.64 6.20
N VAL A 684 7.82 -26.72 5.74
CA VAL A 684 7.13 -25.72 6.56
C VAL A 684 5.62 -25.87 6.38
N VAL A 685 4.90 -25.83 7.49
CA VAL A 685 3.43 -25.80 7.54
C VAL A 685 3.00 -24.37 7.85
N ARG A 686 2.01 -23.88 7.09
CA ARG A 686 1.54 -22.50 7.14
C ARG A 686 0.10 -22.41 7.63
N LEU A 687 -0.22 -21.28 8.26
CA LEU A 687 -1.58 -20.87 8.57
C LEU A 687 -2.18 -20.10 7.39
N LEU A 688 -3.07 -20.74 6.63
CA LEU A 688 -3.56 -20.23 5.33
C LEU A 688 -4.37 -18.92 5.41
N GLY A 689 -4.87 -18.53 6.58
CA GLY A 689 -5.60 -17.27 6.77
C GLY A 689 -4.72 -16.00 6.82
N GLN A 690 -3.46 -16.15 7.25
CA GLN A 690 -2.49 -15.03 7.38
C GLN A 690 -1.22 -15.26 6.54
N ASP A 691 -1.10 -16.44 5.91
CA ASP A 691 0.13 -16.94 5.31
C ASP A 691 1.36 -16.88 6.24
N LEU A 692 1.14 -17.27 7.48
CA LEU A 692 2.17 -17.28 8.52
C LEU A 692 2.80 -18.69 8.61
N PRO A 693 4.14 -18.85 8.48
CA PRO A 693 4.79 -20.11 8.78
C PRO A 693 4.75 -20.38 10.29
N VAL A 694 4.28 -21.57 10.67
CA VAL A 694 4.01 -21.89 12.09
C VAL A 694 4.66 -23.18 12.57
N VAL A 695 4.93 -24.14 11.68
CA VAL A 695 5.59 -25.41 12.04
C VAL A 695 6.66 -25.78 11.01
N SER A 696 7.82 -26.23 11.48
CA SER A 696 8.86 -26.88 10.68
C SER A 696 8.76 -28.41 10.83
N LEU A 697 9.02 -29.12 9.73
CA LEU A 697 8.97 -30.57 9.63
C LEU A 697 10.37 -31.12 9.39
N TYR A 698 10.74 -32.14 10.16
CA TYR A 698 12.03 -32.81 10.02
C TYR A 698 11.84 -34.33 9.96
N SER A 699 12.72 -35.00 9.22
CA SER A 699 12.76 -36.47 9.16
C SER A 699 14.05 -37.01 9.75
N GLU A 700 14.09 -38.32 9.99
CA GLU A 700 15.33 -39.03 10.30
C GLU A 700 16.38 -38.82 9.19
N PRO A 701 17.64 -38.46 9.50
CA PRO A 701 18.69 -38.19 8.51
C PRO A 701 18.93 -39.33 7.52
N ASP A 702 18.94 -40.58 8.00
CA ASP A 702 19.10 -41.77 7.15
C ASP A 702 17.93 -41.97 6.19
N PHE A 703 16.73 -41.55 6.59
CA PHE A 703 15.55 -41.62 5.74
C PHE A 703 15.56 -40.48 4.72
N ALA A 704 15.86 -39.25 5.16
CA ALA A 704 15.90 -38.07 4.30
C ALA A 704 17.01 -38.16 3.23
N SER A 705 18.20 -38.70 3.59
CA SER A 705 19.30 -38.90 2.64
C SER A 705 18.98 -39.89 1.51
N LYS A 706 18.11 -40.88 1.78
CA LYS A 706 17.66 -41.88 0.80
C LYS A 706 16.40 -41.47 0.06
N ASN A 707 15.70 -40.46 0.55
CA ASN A 707 14.42 -40.03 0.01
C ASN A 707 14.35 -38.51 -0.06
N LEU A 708 14.72 -37.98 -1.22
CA LEU A 708 14.69 -36.55 -1.55
C LEU A 708 13.30 -35.90 -1.41
N SER A 709 12.21 -36.69 -1.32
CA SER A 709 10.85 -36.18 -1.12
C SER A 709 10.42 -36.06 0.35
N ALA A 710 11.22 -36.60 1.28
CA ALA A 710 10.96 -36.46 2.71
C ALA A 710 11.35 -35.05 3.20
N PRO A 711 10.72 -34.52 4.28
CA PRO A 711 11.25 -33.36 4.96
C PRO A 711 12.76 -33.53 5.23
N PRO A 712 13.57 -32.47 5.07
CA PRO A 712 15.01 -32.55 5.27
C PRO A 712 15.35 -32.92 6.71
N PRO A 713 16.58 -33.40 6.96
CA PRO A 713 17.07 -33.40 8.33
C PRO A 713 17.18 -31.94 8.81
N GLY A 714 16.88 -31.72 10.08
CA GLY A 714 17.09 -30.44 10.76
C GLY A 714 17.21 -30.70 12.25
N LEU A 715 17.16 -29.69 13.12
CA LEU A 715 17.23 -29.88 14.58
C LEU A 715 15.86 -29.62 15.25
N PRO A 716 15.05 -30.66 15.54
CA PRO A 716 13.78 -30.53 16.25
C PRO A 716 13.96 -29.99 17.67
N LEU A 717 15.03 -30.42 18.34
CA LEU A 717 15.53 -29.82 19.58
C LEU A 717 16.82 -29.08 19.24
N LEU A 718 16.91 -27.81 19.61
CA LEU A 718 18.10 -27.00 19.40
C LEU A 718 19.23 -27.43 20.33
N THR A 719 20.46 -27.01 20.01
CA THR A 719 21.61 -27.31 20.86
C THR A 719 21.57 -26.44 22.11
N GLU A 720 21.98 -27.01 23.25
CA GLU A 720 22.20 -26.21 24.46
C GLU A 720 23.40 -25.28 24.25
N MET A 721 23.30 -24.05 24.75
CA MET A 721 24.36 -23.04 24.60
C MET A 721 25.66 -23.50 25.28
N GLY A 722 26.77 -23.47 24.55
CA GLY A 722 28.08 -23.94 25.04
C GLY A 722 28.24 -25.47 25.07
N SER A 723 27.25 -26.24 24.62
CA SER A 723 27.35 -27.71 24.56
C SER A 723 28.36 -28.21 23.51
N PRO A 724 28.88 -29.44 23.64
CA PRO A 724 29.71 -30.07 22.61
C PRO A 724 29.02 -30.14 21.23
N GLN A 725 27.69 -30.27 21.20
CA GLN A 725 26.89 -30.28 19.97
C GLN A 725 26.91 -28.90 19.30
N GLN A 726 26.73 -27.83 20.07
CA GLN A 726 26.84 -26.46 19.55
C GLN A 726 28.24 -26.18 19.01
N LYS A 727 29.29 -26.60 19.73
CA LYS A 727 30.69 -26.50 19.27
C LYS A 727 30.87 -27.12 17.89
N LYS A 728 30.37 -28.34 17.70
CA LYS A 728 30.42 -29.05 16.41
C LYS A 728 29.66 -28.30 15.31
N LEU A 729 28.49 -27.74 15.62
CA LEU A 729 27.68 -26.99 14.66
C LEU A 729 28.40 -25.73 14.17
N LEU A 730 28.91 -24.91 15.09
CA LEU A 730 29.61 -23.66 14.75
C LEU A 730 30.86 -23.94 13.93
N ASN A 731 31.66 -24.94 14.32
CA ASN A 731 32.84 -25.35 13.56
C ASN A 731 32.47 -25.89 12.16
N ALA A 732 31.35 -26.60 12.02
CA ALA A 732 30.89 -27.06 10.72
C ALA A 732 30.48 -25.92 9.77
N TRP A 733 29.89 -24.83 10.28
CA TRP A 733 29.60 -23.62 9.49
C TRP A 733 30.87 -22.90 9.07
N ILE A 734 31.79 -22.72 10.02
CA ILE A 734 33.10 -22.12 9.78
C ILE A 734 33.86 -22.90 8.70
N ASP A 735 33.94 -24.22 8.84
CA ASP A 735 34.66 -25.09 7.90
C ASP A 735 34.06 -25.08 6.51
N LEU A 736 32.73 -25.08 6.42
CA LEU A 736 32.05 -24.93 5.12
C LEU A 736 32.43 -23.59 4.50
N CYS A 737 32.28 -22.49 5.24
CA CYS A 737 32.60 -21.17 4.74
C CYS A 737 34.08 -21.04 4.32
N ASN A 738 35.00 -21.66 5.06
CA ASN A 738 36.42 -21.67 4.71
C ASN A 738 36.72 -22.46 3.43
N LYS A 739 36.00 -23.56 3.17
CA LYS A 739 36.28 -24.49 2.06
C LYS A 739 35.55 -24.15 0.77
N THR A 740 34.33 -23.62 0.86
CA THR A 740 33.44 -23.47 -0.30
C THR A 740 33.11 -22.02 -0.64
N HIS A 741 33.38 -21.06 0.24
CA HIS A 741 33.03 -19.66 0.01
C HIS A 741 34.28 -18.79 -0.18
N ASP A 742 34.15 -17.74 -1.00
CA ASP A 742 35.14 -16.67 -1.13
C ASP A 742 35.06 -15.68 0.04
N CYS A 743 35.03 -16.21 1.27
CA CYS A 743 34.92 -15.45 2.51
C CYS A 743 36.20 -15.49 3.33
N SER A 744 37.19 -16.29 2.91
CA SER A 744 38.50 -16.38 3.54
C SER A 744 39.38 -15.22 3.05
N LEU A 745 40.26 -14.72 3.91
CA LEU A 745 41.31 -13.80 3.47
C LEU A 745 42.23 -14.60 2.55
N ASP A 746 42.33 -14.20 1.28
CA ASP A 746 43.14 -14.87 0.27
C ASP A 746 44.58 -15.06 0.76
N THR A 747 44.94 -16.29 1.16
CA THR A 747 46.33 -16.68 1.40
C THR A 747 47.02 -17.16 0.12
N ALA A 748 46.29 -17.23 -1.00
CA ALA A 748 46.74 -17.87 -2.23
C ALA A 748 47.78 -17.07 -3.04
N ASN A 749 47.90 -15.75 -2.82
CA ASN A 749 48.83 -14.89 -3.57
C ASN A 749 50.07 -14.42 -2.81
N GLY A 750 50.42 -15.04 -1.68
CA GLY A 750 51.75 -14.89 -1.07
C GLY A 750 52.13 -13.47 -0.57
N THR A 751 51.24 -12.49 -0.60
CA THR A 751 51.46 -11.18 0.05
C THR A 751 50.75 -11.16 1.39
N ALA A 752 51.49 -11.44 2.46
CA ALA A 752 51.06 -11.26 3.86
C ALA A 752 50.81 -9.79 4.26
N ALA A 753 50.61 -8.88 3.29
CA ALA A 753 50.61 -7.43 3.47
C ALA A 753 49.25 -6.83 3.91
N GLY A 754 48.19 -7.64 4.10
CA GLY A 754 46.82 -7.14 4.25
C GLY A 754 46.06 -7.46 5.55
N ARG A 755 46.61 -8.24 6.49
CA ARG A 755 45.92 -8.49 7.78
C ARG A 755 46.14 -7.31 8.72
N HIS A 756 45.18 -6.40 8.80
CA HIS A 756 45.21 -5.30 9.77
C HIS A 756 44.76 -5.81 11.14
N MET A 757 45.72 -6.23 11.96
CA MET A 757 45.44 -6.55 13.36
C MET A 757 45.03 -5.28 14.14
N PRO A 758 44.10 -5.36 15.10
CA PRO A 758 43.81 -4.26 16.03
C PRO A 758 45.07 -3.92 16.85
N THR A 759 45.14 -2.76 17.48
CA THR A 759 46.33 -2.42 18.31
C THR A 759 46.49 -3.39 19.48
N ARG A 760 45.36 -3.79 20.09
CA ARG A 760 45.31 -4.66 21.27
C ARG A 760 44.23 -5.72 21.12
N LEU A 761 44.47 -6.87 21.74
CA LEU A 761 43.56 -8.02 21.79
C LEU A 761 43.52 -8.59 23.20
N ILE A 762 42.46 -9.34 23.52
CA ILE A 762 42.35 -10.12 24.74
C ILE A 762 42.78 -11.54 24.44
N PHE A 763 43.85 -12.01 25.07
CA PHE A 763 44.23 -13.41 25.06
C PHE A 763 43.30 -14.18 26.00
N VAL A 764 42.54 -15.11 25.44
CA VAL A 764 41.62 -15.99 26.18
C VAL A 764 42.11 -17.44 26.25
N GLY A 765 43.05 -17.82 25.40
CA GLY A 765 43.61 -19.18 25.34
C GLY A 765 42.58 -20.25 24.98
N ASP A 766 42.77 -21.45 25.50
CA ASP A 766 41.87 -22.60 25.34
C ASP A 766 41.04 -22.88 26.61
N ASP A 767 40.30 -23.99 26.61
CA ASP A 767 39.48 -24.42 27.76
C ASP A 767 40.32 -24.76 29.01
N CYS A 768 41.63 -25.00 28.86
CA CYS A 768 42.56 -25.29 29.95
C CYS A 768 43.27 -24.03 30.48
N THR A 769 43.12 -22.90 29.80
CA THR A 769 43.81 -21.65 30.14
C THR A 769 43.01 -20.87 31.20
N SER A 770 43.60 -20.70 32.39
CA SER A 770 42.98 -19.94 33.48
C SER A 770 43.19 -18.43 33.38
N THR A 771 44.24 -17.99 32.71
CA THR A 771 44.65 -16.57 32.66
C THR A 771 44.11 -15.88 31.41
N ILE A 772 43.36 -14.79 31.60
CA ILE A 772 42.92 -13.88 30.53
C ILE A 772 43.73 -12.59 30.67
N ARG A 773 44.17 -11.98 29.58
CA ARG A 773 44.95 -10.73 29.63
C ARG A 773 44.87 -9.92 28.34
N LEU A 774 45.08 -8.63 28.44
CA LEU A 774 45.25 -7.73 27.32
C LEU A 774 46.66 -7.89 26.73
N VAL A 775 46.80 -7.96 25.42
CA VAL A 775 48.08 -8.11 24.71
C VAL A 775 48.15 -7.13 23.56
N ASP A 776 49.36 -6.63 23.27
CA ASP A 776 49.60 -5.77 22.11
C ASP A 776 49.80 -6.65 20.87
N SER A 777 49.05 -6.37 19.79
CA SER A 777 49.06 -7.26 18.62
C SER A 777 50.38 -7.27 17.84
N ILE A 778 51.25 -6.30 18.08
CA ILE A 778 52.61 -6.27 17.50
C ILE A 778 53.47 -7.45 17.98
N GLU A 779 53.11 -8.03 19.13
CA GLU A 779 53.80 -9.19 19.73
C GLU A 779 53.21 -10.53 19.24
N LEU A 780 52.20 -10.52 18.35
CA LEU A 780 51.45 -11.70 17.93
C LEU A 780 51.78 -12.12 16.49
N SER A 781 51.75 -13.43 16.24
CA SER A 781 52.01 -14.03 14.92
C SER A 781 50.77 -14.05 14.01
N ASN A 782 50.28 -12.89 13.53
CA ASN A 782 49.18 -12.81 12.54
C ASN A 782 47.99 -13.79 12.77
N ASP A 783 47.68 -14.05 14.04
CA ASP A 783 46.74 -15.07 14.48
C ASP A 783 45.28 -14.64 14.29
N ASN A 784 44.38 -15.61 14.24
CA ASN A 784 42.94 -15.35 14.15
C ASN A 784 42.42 -14.77 15.47
N TYR A 785 41.50 -13.81 15.39
CA TYR A 785 40.76 -13.28 16.53
C TYR A 785 39.26 -13.16 16.22
N VAL A 786 38.45 -13.19 17.27
CA VAL A 786 37.01 -12.90 17.20
C VAL A 786 36.77 -11.45 17.62
N ALA A 787 35.83 -10.74 16.99
CA ALA A 787 35.36 -9.45 17.50
C ALA A 787 33.94 -9.59 18.10
N LEU A 788 33.65 -8.84 19.16
CA LEU A 788 32.34 -8.83 19.80
C LEU A 788 31.55 -7.54 19.50
N SER A 789 30.44 -7.67 18.78
CA SER A 789 29.42 -6.63 18.62
C SER A 789 28.40 -6.74 19.75
N HIS A 790 28.27 -5.69 20.57
CA HIS A 790 27.42 -5.72 21.76
C HIS A 790 26.92 -4.34 22.20
N ARG A 791 25.98 -4.33 23.17
CA ARG A 791 25.50 -3.11 23.82
C ARG A 791 26.19 -2.92 25.17
N TRP A 792 26.69 -1.71 25.40
CA TRP A 792 27.33 -1.35 26.67
C TRP A 792 26.29 -1.37 27.82
N GLY A 793 25.14 -0.72 27.64
CA GLY A 793 24.10 -0.55 28.67
C GLY A 793 24.05 0.90 29.19
N ASP A 794 23.29 1.17 30.25
CA ASP A 794 23.28 2.50 30.91
C ASP A 794 24.55 2.69 31.74
N VAL A 795 25.44 3.54 31.24
CA VAL A 795 26.77 3.82 31.79
C VAL A 795 26.68 4.57 33.13
N SER A 796 25.56 5.21 33.43
CA SER A 796 25.41 6.05 34.64
C SER A 796 25.22 5.27 35.94
N ASN A 797 24.80 3.99 35.85
CA ASN A 797 24.37 3.21 37.01
C ASN A 797 25.18 1.92 37.27
N GLN A 798 26.25 1.63 36.50
CA GLN A 798 26.93 0.32 36.55
C GLN A 798 28.46 0.43 36.55
N LYS A 799 29.14 -0.37 37.39
CA LYS A 799 30.60 -0.58 37.39
C LYS A 799 31.00 -1.36 36.13
N MET A 800 31.14 -0.67 35.01
CA MET A 800 31.52 -1.26 33.73
C MET A 800 33.04 -1.52 33.68
N VAL A 801 33.45 -2.75 33.35
CA VAL A 801 34.86 -3.10 33.18
C VAL A 801 35.33 -2.52 31.85
N ARG A 802 36.32 -1.62 31.91
CA ARG A 802 36.88 -0.92 30.77
C ARG A 802 38.35 -0.63 30.98
N THR A 803 39.09 -0.51 29.89
CA THR A 803 40.51 -0.12 29.94
C THR A 803 40.60 1.40 30.05
N THR A 804 41.40 1.89 30.98
CA THR A 804 41.76 3.30 31.18
C THR A 804 43.27 3.38 31.28
N VAL A 805 43.82 4.60 31.13
CA VAL A 805 45.26 4.84 31.31
C VAL A 805 45.77 4.31 32.65
N SER A 806 44.94 4.36 33.70
CA SER A 806 45.30 3.90 35.05
C SER A 806 45.30 2.39 35.28
N ASN A 807 44.62 1.58 34.45
CA ASN A 807 44.46 0.13 34.70
C ASN A 807 44.97 -0.76 33.56
N ILE A 808 45.51 -0.17 32.48
CA ILE A 808 45.99 -0.93 31.32
C ILE A 808 47.09 -1.94 31.69
N ASP A 809 48.03 -1.56 32.55
CA ASP A 809 49.12 -2.45 32.99
C ASP A 809 48.60 -3.61 33.84
N ASP A 810 47.53 -3.39 34.62
CA ASP A 810 46.85 -4.46 35.35
C ASP A 810 46.21 -5.45 34.37
N PHE A 811 45.50 -4.94 33.36
CA PHE A 811 44.84 -5.77 32.36
C PHE A 811 45.83 -6.52 31.46
N LYS A 812 47.03 -5.97 31.22
CA LYS A 812 48.11 -6.68 30.53
C LYS A 812 48.70 -7.83 31.34
N ARG A 813 48.66 -7.74 32.67
CA ARG A 813 49.05 -8.84 33.57
C ARG A 813 47.98 -9.91 33.63
N GLU A 814 46.77 -9.53 34.05
CA GLU A 814 45.66 -10.47 34.25
C GLU A 814 44.32 -9.72 34.32
N ILE A 815 43.31 -10.30 33.69
CA ILE A 815 41.90 -9.94 33.80
C ILE A 815 41.18 -11.15 34.40
N ARG A 816 40.64 -11.00 35.62
CA ARG A 816 39.93 -12.10 36.27
C ARG A 816 38.63 -12.41 35.54
N PHE A 817 38.40 -13.67 35.19
CA PHE A 817 37.22 -14.10 34.45
C PHE A 817 35.91 -13.71 35.17
N GLU A 818 35.86 -13.88 36.49
CA GLU A 818 34.70 -13.57 37.33
C GLU A 818 34.41 -12.07 37.43
N SER A 819 35.42 -11.23 37.17
CA SER A 819 35.26 -9.77 37.17
C SER A 819 34.61 -9.24 35.89
N LEU A 820 34.64 -10.03 34.81
CA LEU A 820 34.07 -9.64 33.53
C LEU A 820 32.53 -9.60 33.61
N PRO A 821 31.88 -8.65 32.92
CA PRO A 821 30.44 -8.68 32.67
C PRO A 821 30.00 -10.00 32.04
N LYS A 822 28.75 -10.42 32.28
CA LYS A 822 28.25 -11.72 31.81
C LYS A 822 28.38 -11.89 30.30
N THR A 823 28.10 -10.84 29.51
CA THR A 823 28.27 -10.85 28.04
C THR A 823 29.73 -11.08 27.64
N PHE A 824 30.70 -10.56 28.40
CA PHE A 824 32.12 -10.73 28.11
C PHE A 824 32.59 -12.13 28.53
N GLN A 825 32.11 -12.64 29.65
CA GLN A 825 32.33 -14.04 30.06
C GLN A 825 31.83 -15.01 29.00
N ASP A 826 30.62 -14.77 28.51
CA ASP A 826 29.97 -15.56 27.48
C ASP A 826 30.75 -15.50 26.14
N ALA A 827 31.24 -14.32 25.77
CA ALA A 827 32.11 -14.16 24.59
C ALA A 827 33.43 -14.93 24.74
N VAL A 828 34.10 -14.85 25.88
CA VAL A 828 35.32 -15.62 26.17
C VAL A 828 35.08 -17.12 26.01
N LYS A 829 33.99 -17.64 26.59
CA LYS A 829 33.62 -19.06 26.46
C LYS A 829 33.40 -19.45 25.01
N LEU A 830 32.63 -18.67 24.26
CA LEU A 830 32.32 -18.99 22.87
C LEU A 830 33.55 -18.90 21.95
N THR A 831 34.46 -17.98 22.24
CA THR A 831 35.74 -17.84 21.51
C THR A 831 36.62 -19.07 21.71
N ARG A 832 36.70 -19.60 22.93
CA ARG A 832 37.37 -20.87 23.23
C ARG A 832 36.70 -22.06 22.55
N VAL A 833 35.36 -22.08 22.53
CA VAL A 833 34.57 -23.13 21.88
C VAL A 833 34.91 -23.29 20.40
N ILE A 834 35.07 -22.20 19.65
CA ILE A 834 35.47 -22.26 18.23
C ILE A 834 37.00 -22.40 18.01
N GLY A 835 37.78 -22.52 19.09
CA GLY A 835 39.22 -22.75 19.03
C GLY A 835 40.06 -21.53 18.65
N VAL A 836 39.56 -20.32 18.88
CA VAL A 836 40.29 -19.07 18.60
C VAL A 836 40.85 -18.51 19.92
N PRO A 837 42.15 -18.17 20.01
CA PRO A 837 42.76 -17.77 21.28
C PRO A 837 42.65 -16.27 21.60
N PHE A 838 42.16 -15.45 20.67
CA PHE A 838 42.09 -14.00 20.80
C PHE A 838 40.67 -13.45 20.60
N LEU A 839 40.30 -12.46 21.42
CA LEU A 839 39.03 -11.78 21.40
C LEU A 839 39.25 -10.26 21.41
N TRP A 840 38.47 -9.53 20.61
CA TRP A 840 38.43 -8.08 20.59
C TRP A 840 37.09 -7.57 21.13
N ILE A 841 37.16 -6.66 22.10
CA ILE A 841 36.02 -5.97 22.72
C ILE A 841 36.41 -4.49 22.84
N ASP A 842 35.62 -3.60 22.24
CA ASP A 842 35.90 -2.15 22.19
C ASP A 842 36.25 -1.52 23.55
N SER A 843 35.46 -1.79 24.59
CA SER A 843 35.64 -1.25 25.94
C SER A 843 36.92 -1.71 26.65
N LEU A 844 37.53 -2.82 26.20
CA LEU A 844 38.77 -3.38 26.76
C LEU A 844 39.99 -3.17 25.84
N CYS A 845 39.78 -3.13 24.53
CA CYS A 845 40.88 -2.99 23.55
C CYS A 845 41.16 -1.53 23.18
N ILE A 846 40.25 -0.61 23.49
CA ILE A 846 40.40 0.84 23.32
C ILE A 846 40.54 1.49 24.71
N ILE A 847 41.49 2.41 24.86
CA ILE A 847 41.72 3.11 26.12
C ILE A 847 40.64 4.19 26.29
N GLN A 848 39.75 3.98 27.25
CA GLN A 848 38.63 4.89 27.52
C GLN A 848 39.12 6.14 28.27
N GLY A 849 38.67 7.31 27.81
CA GLY A 849 39.08 8.61 28.35
C GLY A 849 40.37 9.18 27.75
N ASP A 850 40.95 8.52 26.75
CA ASP A 850 42.08 9.02 25.96
C ASP A 850 41.57 9.35 24.54
N GLU A 851 41.47 10.65 24.22
CA GLU A 851 40.92 11.11 22.93
C GLU A 851 41.82 10.74 21.74
N GLU A 852 43.14 10.68 21.93
CA GLU A 852 44.09 10.35 20.86
C GLU A 852 44.04 8.85 20.53
N ASP A 853 44.00 7.99 21.56
CA ASP A 853 43.83 6.56 21.37
C ASP A 853 42.45 6.25 20.77
N TRP A 854 41.39 6.90 21.27
CA TRP A 854 40.06 6.73 20.72
C TRP A 854 39.99 7.13 19.24
N ALA A 855 40.55 8.28 18.85
CA ALA A 855 40.55 8.73 17.46
C ALA A 855 41.32 7.76 16.55
N ARG A 856 42.46 7.25 17.02
CA ARG A 856 43.27 6.26 16.29
C ARG A 856 42.54 4.93 16.13
N GLU A 857 41.92 4.40 17.18
CA GLU A 857 41.20 3.12 17.12
C GLU A 857 39.89 3.24 16.34
N ALA A 858 39.15 4.35 16.47
CA ALA A 858 37.95 4.63 15.69
C ALA A 858 38.25 4.68 14.18
N ALA A 859 39.37 5.29 13.79
CA ALA A 859 39.81 5.29 12.39
C ALA A 859 40.17 3.88 11.86
N ARG A 860 40.50 2.94 12.74
CA ARG A 860 40.86 1.55 12.41
C ARG A 860 39.71 0.57 12.51
N MET A 861 38.52 1.02 12.93
CA MET A 861 37.34 0.17 13.14
C MET A 861 37.00 -0.67 11.90
N GLU A 862 37.20 -0.11 10.70
CA GLU A 862 37.05 -0.87 9.45
C GLU A 862 37.96 -2.10 9.39
N GLY A 863 39.26 -1.91 9.70
CA GLY A 863 40.26 -2.98 9.68
C GLY A 863 39.99 -4.05 10.73
N VAL A 864 39.45 -3.66 11.89
CA VAL A 864 39.08 -4.59 12.97
C VAL A 864 37.99 -5.56 12.52
N PHE A 865 36.82 -5.07 12.09
CA PHE A 865 35.71 -5.95 11.76
C PHE A 865 35.93 -6.74 10.45
N SER A 866 36.61 -6.14 9.46
CA SER A 866 36.93 -6.83 8.20
C SER A 866 38.01 -7.89 8.33
N SER A 867 38.98 -7.72 9.25
CA SER A 867 40.05 -8.70 9.47
C SER A 867 39.70 -9.78 10.50
N ALA A 868 38.67 -9.56 11.34
CA ALA A 868 38.20 -10.54 12.31
C ALA A 868 37.91 -11.90 11.65
N TYR A 869 38.25 -13.00 12.34
CA TYR A 869 37.97 -14.35 11.87
C TYR A 869 36.46 -14.60 11.73
N CYS A 870 35.71 -14.12 12.73
CA CYS A 870 34.27 -13.93 12.72
C CYS A 870 33.90 -12.89 13.78
N VAL A 871 32.70 -12.33 13.65
CA VAL A 871 32.10 -11.42 14.63
C VAL A 871 31.04 -12.17 15.41
N PHE A 872 31.04 -12.07 16.73
CA PHE A 872 29.92 -12.49 17.56
C PHE A 872 29.02 -11.28 17.80
N ALA A 873 27.75 -11.38 17.40
CA ALA A 873 26.75 -10.37 17.64
C ALA A 873 25.84 -10.82 18.80
N ALA A 874 25.94 -10.13 19.94
CA ALA A 874 25.13 -10.40 21.13
C ALA A 874 23.71 -9.82 20.97
N THR A 875 22.98 -10.26 19.95
CA THR A 875 21.72 -9.67 19.48
C THR A 875 20.59 -9.72 20.52
N SER A 876 20.56 -10.76 21.37
CA SER A 876 19.57 -10.91 22.45
C SER A 876 19.84 -10.07 23.69
N ALA A 877 21.08 -9.63 23.92
CA ALA A 877 21.49 -8.98 25.15
C ALA A 877 21.15 -7.48 25.14
N LYS A 878 20.37 -7.02 26.12
CA LYS A 878 20.01 -5.59 26.27
C LYS A 878 21.18 -4.76 26.81
N SER A 879 22.11 -5.40 27.51
CA SER A 879 23.30 -4.79 28.11
C SER A 879 24.45 -5.80 28.26
N SER A 880 25.63 -5.33 28.65
CA SER A 880 26.80 -6.19 28.91
C SER A 880 26.65 -7.11 30.14
N LEU A 881 25.65 -6.87 31.00
CA LEU A 881 25.43 -7.63 32.23
C LEU A 881 24.49 -8.83 32.07
N GLU A 882 23.69 -8.88 31.01
CA GLU A 882 22.63 -9.90 30.85
C GLU A 882 23.21 -11.24 30.38
N GLY A 883 24.30 -11.21 29.60
CA GLY A 883 24.79 -12.39 28.90
C GLY A 883 23.96 -12.74 27.67
N PHE A 884 24.41 -13.75 26.94
CA PHE A 884 23.71 -14.30 25.78
C PHE A 884 23.75 -15.83 25.69
N LEU A 885 24.47 -16.51 26.59
CA LEU A 885 24.47 -17.98 26.70
C LEU A 885 23.46 -18.49 27.75
N GLY A 886 22.52 -17.66 28.21
CA GLY A 886 21.50 -18.05 29.19
C GLY A 886 20.46 -19.05 28.64
N ASP A 887 19.58 -19.53 29.52
CA ASP A 887 18.54 -20.50 29.16
C ASP A 887 17.55 -19.90 28.13
N ARG A 888 17.34 -20.63 27.04
CA ARG A 888 16.33 -20.32 26.03
C ARG A 888 15.02 -21.02 26.38
N GLU A 889 13.91 -20.37 26.06
CA GLU A 889 12.60 -21.02 26.11
C GLU A 889 12.63 -22.27 25.22
N PRO A 890 12.29 -23.46 25.76
CA PRO A 890 12.31 -24.68 24.98
C PRO A 890 11.38 -24.57 23.76
N ARG A 891 11.93 -24.85 22.58
CA ARG A 891 11.16 -24.90 21.34
C ARG A 891 10.10 -26.02 21.43
N PRO A 892 8.80 -25.71 21.33
CA PRO A 892 7.78 -26.75 21.30
C PRO A 892 8.02 -27.69 20.12
N SER A 893 7.98 -29.00 20.39
CA SER A 893 8.20 -30.05 19.40
C SER A 893 7.44 -31.32 19.74
N VAL A 894 6.94 -32.04 18.73
CA VAL A 894 6.23 -33.31 18.88
C VAL A 894 6.70 -34.32 17.83
N ALA A 895 6.88 -35.58 18.24
CA ALA A 895 7.21 -36.69 17.35
C ALA A 895 5.96 -37.46 16.90
N VAL A 896 5.88 -37.78 15.62
CA VAL A 896 4.82 -38.61 15.02
C VAL A 896 5.43 -39.81 14.31
N ASN A 897 4.82 -40.98 14.50
CA ASN A 897 5.18 -42.19 13.75
C ASN A 897 4.39 -42.21 12.44
N THR A 898 5.09 -42.35 11.32
CA THR A 898 4.46 -42.58 10.02
C THR A 898 4.64 -44.04 9.60
N SER A 899 4.01 -44.48 8.51
CA SER A 899 4.18 -45.84 7.97
C SER A 899 5.59 -46.10 7.43
N ARG A 900 6.36 -45.05 7.14
CA ARG A 900 7.69 -45.13 6.51
C ARG A 900 8.84 -44.78 7.45
N SER A 901 8.67 -43.76 8.32
CA SER A 901 9.72 -43.29 9.24
C SER A 901 9.12 -42.46 10.37
N ARG A 902 9.97 -41.97 11.27
CA ARG A 902 9.59 -40.95 12.25
C ARG A 902 9.68 -39.57 11.63
N MET A 903 8.70 -38.74 11.94
CA MET A 903 8.68 -37.32 11.57
C MET A 903 8.57 -36.47 12.84
N TYR A 904 9.19 -35.31 12.81
CA TYR A 904 9.25 -34.37 13.91
C TYR A 904 8.63 -33.05 13.49
N LEU A 905 7.68 -32.56 14.27
CA LEU A 905 7.06 -31.25 14.10
C LEU A 905 7.62 -30.33 15.18
N SER A 906 8.07 -29.14 14.81
CA SER A 906 8.62 -28.15 15.74
C SER A 906 8.09 -26.76 15.41
N LYS A 907 7.92 -25.88 16.40
CA LYS A 907 7.45 -24.50 16.15
C LYS A 907 8.38 -23.80 15.15
N TYR A 908 7.85 -23.12 14.14
CA TYR A 908 8.68 -22.35 13.20
C TYR A 908 9.34 -21.16 13.90
N ILE A 909 10.67 -21.03 13.76
CA ILE A 909 11.47 -19.98 14.41
C ILE A 909 12.49 -19.31 13.48
N ASP A 910 12.59 -19.74 12.22
CA ASP A 910 13.59 -19.26 11.26
C ASP A 910 13.15 -17.90 10.67
N ASN A 911 13.39 -16.81 11.42
CA ASN A 911 12.98 -15.46 11.06
C ASN A 911 14.09 -14.44 11.37
N PHE A 912 15.05 -14.34 10.46
CA PHE A 912 16.22 -13.47 10.61
C PHE A 912 15.86 -11.97 10.63
N GLU A 913 14.85 -11.55 9.88
CA GLU A 913 14.39 -10.16 9.87
C GLU A 913 13.88 -9.74 11.27
N LYS A 914 13.05 -10.59 11.90
CA LYS A 914 12.57 -10.33 13.27
C LYS A 914 13.69 -10.43 14.30
N ASP A 915 14.47 -11.50 14.24
CA ASP A 915 15.41 -11.84 15.31
C ASP A 915 16.71 -11.02 15.27
N VAL A 916 17.12 -10.58 14.08
CA VAL A 916 18.36 -9.85 13.85
C VAL A 916 18.08 -8.43 13.36
N GLU A 917 17.46 -8.23 12.19
CA GLU A 917 17.35 -6.89 11.58
C GLU A 917 16.53 -5.92 12.43
N HIS A 918 15.42 -6.38 13.00
CA HIS A 918 14.62 -5.65 13.99
C HIS A 918 15.09 -5.88 15.43
N GLY A 919 16.18 -6.61 15.62
CA GLY A 919 16.78 -6.90 16.91
C GLY A 919 17.33 -5.64 17.59
N LEU A 920 17.35 -5.65 18.92
CA LEU A 920 17.76 -4.49 19.73
C LEU A 920 19.18 -4.00 19.45
N LEU A 921 20.09 -4.90 19.04
CA LEU A 921 21.47 -4.55 18.70
C LEU A 921 21.52 -3.71 17.40
N ASN A 922 20.77 -4.10 16.36
CA ASN A 922 20.78 -3.46 15.04
C ASN A 922 20.06 -2.10 14.99
N THR A 923 19.49 -1.64 16.10
CA THR A 923 18.95 -0.27 16.24
C THR A 923 20.02 0.80 16.47
N ARG A 924 21.30 0.41 16.65
CA ARG A 924 22.43 1.31 16.89
C ARG A 924 23.22 1.58 15.61
N GLY A 925 23.64 2.83 15.41
CA GLY A 925 24.37 3.27 14.21
C GLY A 925 25.70 2.54 14.00
N TRP A 926 26.50 2.39 15.06
CA TRP A 926 27.78 1.68 15.00
C TRP A 926 27.63 0.22 14.56
N VAL A 927 26.57 -0.47 15.01
CA VAL A 927 26.36 -1.91 14.72
C VAL A 927 26.18 -2.16 13.23
N LEU A 928 25.58 -1.23 12.47
CA LEU A 928 25.45 -1.41 11.03
C LEU A 928 26.82 -1.46 10.34
N GLN A 929 27.78 -0.64 10.78
CA GLN A 929 29.16 -0.70 10.30
C GLN A 929 29.82 -2.03 10.70
N GLU A 930 29.67 -2.44 11.96
CA GLU A 930 30.24 -3.69 12.48
C GLU A 930 29.76 -4.91 11.69
N ARG A 931 28.46 -4.96 11.39
CA ARG A 931 27.84 -6.03 10.60
C ARG A 931 28.23 -5.97 9.13
N ALA A 932 28.17 -4.79 8.49
CA ALA A 932 28.45 -4.61 7.06
C ALA A 932 29.90 -4.91 6.67
N LEU A 933 30.84 -4.71 7.60
CA LEU A 933 32.26 -4.92 7.35
C LEU A 933 32.73 -6.32 7.75
N ALA A 934 31.90 -7.07 8.48
CA ALA A 934 32.21 -8.43 8.89
C ALA A 934 32.07 -9.40 7.71
N ARG A 935 33.11 -10.23 7.49
CA ARG A 935 33.04 -11.31 6.49
C ARG A 935 32.11 -12.46 6.92
N ARG A 936 31.98 -12.62 8.24
CA ARG A 936 31.27 -13.71 8.93
C ARG A 936 30.73 -13.19 10.25
N THR A 937 29.45 -13.36 10.50
CA THR A 937 28.80 -12.95 11.74
C THR A 937 28.01 -14.11 12.33
N ILE A 938 28.21 -14.40 13.61
CA ILE A 938 27.39 -15.32 14.38
C ILE A 938 26.47 -14.47 15.25
N HIS A 939 25.19 -14.46 14.93
CA HIS A 939 24.16 -13.76 15.68
C HIS A 939 23.61 -14.67 16.76
N ILE A 940 23.77 -14.28 18.02
CA ILE A 940 23.17 -14.97 19.16
C ILE A 940 21.87 -14.24 19.52
N THR A 941 20.74 -14.85 19.20
CA THR A 941 19.40 -14.32 19.49
C THR A 941 18.75 -15.09 20.64
N SER A 942 17.59 -14.61 21.09
CA SER A 942 16.81 -15.25 22.15
C SER A 942 16.11 -16.52 21.68
N THR A 943 15.98 -16.70 20.37
CA THR A 943 15.28 -17.83 19.73
C THR A 943 16.24 -18.90 19.23
N GLN A 944 17.34 -18.51 18.57
CA GLN A 944 18.34 -19.41 18.01
C GLN A 944 19.68 -18.71 17.70
N ILE A 945 20.65 -19.44 17.16
CA ILE A 945 21.86 -18.86 16.55
C ILE A 945 21.71 -18.79 15.02
N TYR A 946 22.19 -17.69 14.43
CA TYR A 946 22.34 -17.57 12.99
C TYR A 946 23.81 -17.35 12.60
N TRP A 947 24.25 -17.97 11.51
CA TRP A 947 25.48 -17.64 10.79
C TRP A 947 25.13 -16.77 9.59
N GLU A 948 25.81 -15.65 9.40
CA GLU A 948 25.69 -14.77 8.24
C GLU A 948 27.05 -14.62 7.55
N CYS A 949 27.07 -14.80 6.23
CA CYS A 949 28.21 -14.48 5.37
C CYS A 949 27.72 -14.15 3.96
N GLY A 950 28.63 -13.79 3.04
CA GLY A 950 28.26 -13.33 1.69
C GLY A 950 27.53 -14.38 0.83
N GLN A 951 27.52 -15.64 1.24
CA GLN A 951 26.79 -16.74 0.59
C GLN A 951 25.43 -17.05 1.22
N GLY A 952 25.01 -16.29 2.23
CA GLY A 952 23.68 -16.37 2.86
C GLY A 952 23.71 -16.63 4.37
N ILE A 953 22.53 -16.93 4.90
CA ILE A 953 22.30 -17.11 6.34
C ILE A 953 22.03 -18.59 6.64
N TYR A 954 22.66 -19.14 7.67
CA TYR A 954 22.37 -20.49 8.17
C TYR A 954 21.78 -20.41 9.58
N CYS A 955 20.70 -21.14 9.79
CA CYS A 955 19.98 -21.23 11.05
C CYS A 955 20.45 -22.42 11.87
N GLU A 956 20.39 -22.34 13.20
CA GLU A 956 20.67 -23.45 14.11
C GLU A 956 19.79 -24.68 13.83
N THR A 957 18.60 -24.47 13.27
CA THR A 957 17.70 -25.51 12.78
C THR A 957 18.23 -26.32 11.60
N LEU A 958 19.41 -25.95 11.06
CA LEU A 958 20.03 -26.39 9.80
C LEU A 958 19.35 -25.86 8.53
N ALA A 959 18.38 -24.93 8.65
CA ALA A 959 17.84 -24.22 7.50
C ALA A 959 18.86 -23.20 6.95
N GLN A 960 18.76 -22.89 5.66
CA GLN A 960 19.50 -21.79 5.03
C GLN A 960 18.50 -20.77 4.49
N LEU A 961 18.71 -19.48 4.79
CA LEU A 961 17.86 -18.37 4.34
C LEU A 961 18.55 -17.56 3.25
N GLU A 962 17.79 -17.25 2.20
CA GLU A 962 18.15 -16.29 1.16
C GLU A 962 17.68 -14.89 1.57
N ASN A 963 18.62 -13.99 1.84
CA ASN A 963 18.32 -12.60 2.17
C ASN A 963 19.19 -11.67 1.29
N PRO A 964 18.60 -10.89 0.38
CA PRO A 964 19.34 -9.95 -0.47
C PRO A 964 20.14 -8.91 0.34
N GLN A 965 19.60 -8.42 1.45
CA GLN A 965 20.30 -7.50 2.35
C GLN A 965 21.50 -8.18 3.01
N SER A 966 21.38 -9.46 3.35
CA SER A 966 22.48 -10.24 3.93
C SER A 966 23.57 -10.59 2.92
N ARG A 967 23.22 -10.85 1.65
CA ARG A 967 24.21 -11.00 0.57
C ARG A 967 25.03 -9.72 0.39
N PHE A 968 24.39 -8.57 0.65
CA PHE A 968 25.04 -7.28 0.67
C PHE A 968 25.86 -7.03 1.94
N LEU A 969 25.24 -6.99 3.12
CA LEU A 969 25.90 -6.70 4.41
C LEU A 969 26.89 -7.78 4.85
N GLY A 970 26.73 -9.03 4.41
CA GLY A 970 27.63 -10.14 4.68
C GLY A 970 28.72 -10.33 3.61
N ASP A 971 28.78 -9.47 2.59
CA ASP A 971 29.77 -9.55 1.52
C ASP A 971 31.20 -9.52 2.08
N ALA A 972 31.96 -10.58 1.88
CA ALA A 972 33.34 -10.65 2.38
C ALA A 972 34.27 -9.60 1.73
N HIS A 973 33.89 -9.11 0.55
CA HIS A 973 34.55 -8.03 -0.17
C HIS A 973 33.73 -6.74 -0.13
N PHE A 974 32.80 -6.60 0.82
CA PHE A 974 31.78 -5.55 0.92
C PHE A 974 32.19 -4.24 0.26
N PRO A 975 31.37 -3.63 -0.61
CA PRO A 975 30.20 -4.17 -1.32
C PRO A 975 30.52 -4.79 -2.71
N GLU A 976 31.77 -5.17 -2.98
CA GLU A 976 32.25 -5.51 -4.33
C GLU A 976 31.53 -6.71 -4.96
N SER A 977 31.32 -7.80 -4.23
CA SER A 977 30.70 -8.99 -4.82
C SER A 977 29.23 -8.74 -5.13
N SER A 978 28.56 -7.94 -4.31
CA SER A 978 27.18 -7.52 -4.59
C SER A 978 27.09 -6.66 -5.84
N PHE A 979 28.00 -5.69 -6.02
CA PHE A 979 27.99 -4.84 -7.20
C PHE A 979 28.36 -5.55 -8.51
N ARG A 980 29.15 -6.64 -8.47
CA ARG A 980 29.40 -7.49 -9.65
C ARG A 980 28.14 -8.19 -10.18
N HIS A 981 27.13 -8.41 -9.35
CA HIS A 981 25.87 -9.04 -9.76
C HIS A 981 24.88 -8.05 -10.40
N TYR A 982 24.99 -6.76 -10.08
CA TYR A 982 24.15 -5.70 -10.64
C TYR A 982 24.75 -5.14 -11.93
N LYS A 983 24.02 -5.28 -13.05
CA LYS A 983 24.54 -5.04 -14.40
C LYS A 983 24.60 -3.54 -14.76
N TYR A 984 23.93 -2.67 -14.01
CA TYR A 984 23.79 -1.24 -14.33
C TYR A 984 24.04 -0.32 -13.13
N LYS A 985 24.66 0.84 -13.39
CA LYS A 985 24.90 1.91 -12.38
C LYS A 985 23.62 2.38 -11.66
N ASP A 986 22.47 2.28 -12.32
CA ASP A 986 21.15 2.68 -11.80
C ASP A 986 20.70 1.81 -10.61
N GLU A 987 21.11 0.54 -10.55
CA GLU A 987 20.80 -0.37 -9.43
C GLU A 987 21.69 -0.08 -8.22
N TRP A 988 22.91 0.40 -8.46
CA TRP A 988 23.89 0.69 -7.42
C TRP A 988 23.48 1.88 -6.54
N ILE A 989 22.93 2.93 -7.15
CA ILE A 989 22.48 4.11 -6.41
C ILE A 989 21.27 3.81 -5.52
N ARG A 990 20.37 2.90 -5.93
CA ARG A 990 19.24 2.48 -5.06
C ARG A 990 19.72 1.79 -3.80
N LEU A 991 20.73 0.95 -3.93
CA LEU A 991 21.35 0.25 -2.80
C LEU A 991 22.06 1.22 -1.86
N LEU A 992 22.79 2.19 -2.42
CA LEU A 992 23.40 3.26 -1.63
C LEU A 992 22.34 4.08 -0.87
N GLN A 993 21.29 4.53 -1.55
CA GLN A 993 20.18 5.28 -0.95
C GLN A 993 19.54 4.48 0.19
N TYR A 994 19.29 3.19 -0.01
CA TYR A 994 18.75 2.30 1.01
C TYR A 994 19.62 2.23 2.28
N ILE A 995 20.94 2.11 2.16
CA ILE A 995 21.86 2.10 3.31
C ILE A 995 21.79 3.42 4.08
N GLN A 996 21.72 4.54 3.36
CA GLN A 996 21.68 5.86 3.97
C GLN A 996 20.35 6.10 4.68
N GLU A 997 19.23 5.65 4.08
CA GLU A 997 17.91 5.66 4.70
C GLU A 997 17.88 4.80 5.97
N LEU A 998 18.41 3.57 5.92
CA LEU A 998 18.54 2.71 7.08
C LEU A 998 19.36 3.38 8.18
N TYR A 999 20.58 3.82 7.86
CA TYR A 999 21.52 4.37 8.83
C TYR A 999 21.01 5.67 9.46
N SER A 1000 20.35 6.54 8.69
CA SER A 1000 19.82 7.82 9.18
C SER A 1000 18.85 7.66 10.37
N GLY A 1001 18.08 6.56 10.36
CA GLY A 1001 17.12 6.20 11.41
C GLY A 1001 17.73 5.46 12.61
N LEU A 1002 19.03 5.16 12.60
CA LEU A 1002 19.69 4.46 13.71
C LEU A 1002 20.05 5.41 14.85
N THR A 1003 20.07 4.86 16.06
CA THR A 1003 20.40 5.59 17.29
C THR A 1003 21.91 5.59 17.57
N LEU A 1004 22.43 6.70 18.09
CA LEU A 1004 23.84 6.83 18.49
C LEU A 1004 23.90 7.32 19.94
N GLY A 1005 24.93 6.90 20.68
CA GLY A 1005 25.16 7.37 22.05
C GLY A 1005 25.48 8.87 22.10
N TYR A 1006 26.31 9.33 21.16
CA TYR A 1006 26.56 10.73 20.87
C TYR A 1006 26.19 11.00 19.41
N LEU A 1007 25.21 11.88 19.18
CA LEU A 1007 24.71 12.15 17.82
C LEU A 1007 25.79 12.78 16.91
N THR A 1008 26.74 13.50 17.50
CA THR A 1008 27.90 14.09 16.82
C THR A 1008 28.87 13.05 16.25
N ASP A 1009 28.78 11.78 16.64
CA ASP A 1009 29.60 10.71 16.08
C ASP A 1009 29.05 10.14 14.77
N ARG A 1010 27.87 10.59 14.32
CA ARG A 1010 27.21 10.12 13.09
C ARG A 1010 28.13 10.03 11.86
N PRO A 1011 28.90 11.07 11.49
CA PRO A 1011 29.82 10.97 10.35
C PRO A 1011 30.99 10.01 10.60
N LYS A 1012 31.50 9.94 11.84
CA LYS A 1012 32.60 9.04 12.20
C LYS A 1012 32.20 7.58 12.08
N ALA A 1013 30.99 7.25 12.54
CA ALA A 1013 30.42 5.90 12.50
C ALA A 1013 30.03 5.43 11.08
N MET A 1014 29.80 6.36 10.13
CA MET A 1014 29.58 6.00 8.72
C MET A 1014 30.89 5.93 7.92
N LEU A 1015 31.96 6.57 8.39
CA LEU A 1015 33.18 6.80 7.62
C LEU A 1015 33.79 5.54 7.00
N GLY A 1016 33.82 4.42 7.74
CA GLY A 1016 34.37 3.16 7.22
C GLY A 1016 33.54 2.60 6.07
N MET A 1017 32.20 2.63 6.20
CA MET A 1017 31.30 2.22 5.12
C MET A 1017 31.42 3.16 3.91
N GLU A 1018 31.44 4.47 4.16
CA GLU A 1018 31.60 5.50 3.12
C GLU A 1018 32.88 5.28 2.28
N LYS A 1019 34.03 5.13 2.94
CA LYS A 1019 35.32 4.88 2.28
C LYS A 1019 35.33 3.59 1.46
N ARG A 1020 34.63 2.55 1.93
CA ARG A 1020 34.58 1.27 1.24
C ARG A 1020 33.69 1.34 0.00
N ILE A 1021 32.52 1.96 0.11
CA ILE A 1021 31.60 2.18 -1.02
C ILE A 1021 32.27 3.07 -2.07
N ALA A 1022 32.94 4.15 -1.64
CA ALA A 1022 33.68 5.07 -2.51
C ALA A 1022 34.76 4.35 -3.34
N ARG A 1023 35.56 3.47 -2.71
CA ARG A 1023 36.56 2.64 -3.41
C ARG A 1023 35.94 1.75 -4.48
N VAL A 1024 34.81 1.10 -4.19
CA VAL A 1024 34.16 0.23 -5.19
C VAL A 1024 33.61 1.03 -6.36
N PHE A 1025 33.07 2.23 -6.12
CA PHE A 1025 32.64 3.13 -7.18
C PHE A 1025 33.79 3.82 -7.91
N LYS A 1026 35.04 3.65 -7.46
CA LYS A 1026 36.20 4.43 -7.92
C LYS A 1026 35.90 5.93 -7.90
N SER A 1027 35.29 6.36 -6.81
CA SER A 1027 34.71 7.69 -6.64
C SER A 1027 35.13 8.26 -5.30
N GLN A 1028 35.09 9.59 -5.18
CA GLN A 1028 35.27 10.27 -3.91
C GLN A 1028 33.94 10.38 -3.14
N ALA A 1029 34.03 10.45 -1.81
CA ALA A 1029 32.86 10.61 -0.96
C ALA A 1029 33.17 11.44 0.28
N ARG A 1030 32.17 12.18 0.75
CA ARG A 1030 32.25 12.93 2.01
C ARG A 1030 30.85 13.19 2.57
N TYR A 1031 30.67 12.99 3.88
CA TYR A 1031 29.41 13.27 4.60
C TYR A 1031 28.18 12.64 3.93
N GLY A 1032 28.30 11.43 3.41
CA GLY A 1032 27.24 10.69 2.74
C GLY A 1032 26.93 11.16 1.32
N ILE A 1033 27.75 12.00 0.71
CA ILE A 1033 27.60 12.41 -0.69
C ILE A 1033 28.75 11.80 -1.51
N TYR A 1034 28.42 11.26 -2.68
CA TYR A 1034 29.36 10.53 -3.54
C TYR A 1034 29.45 11.24 -4.89
N GLU A 1035 30.66 11.53 -5.36
CA GLU A 1035 30.95 12.25 -6.60
C GLU A 1035 30.18 11.68 -7.80
N VAL A 1036 30.25 10.37 -8.04
CA VAL A 1036 29.60 9.71 -9.19
C VAL A 1036 28.06 9.87 -9.21
N PHE A 1037 27.45 10.19 -8.06
CA PHE A 1037 26.02 10.38 -7.91
C PHE A 1037 25.66 11.73 -7.27
N PHE A 1038 26.56 12.72 -7.33
CA PHE A 1038 26.52 13.96 -6.54
C PHE A 1038 25.12 14.59 -6.48
N ALA A 1039 24.60 15.03 -7.62
CA ALA A 1039 23.30 15.69 -7.71
C ALA A 1039 22.12 14.82 -7.20
N ARG A 1040 22.20 13.49 -7.38
CA ARG A 1040 21.15 12.56 -6.94
C ARG A 1040 21.21 12.31 -5.43
N THR A 1041 22.41 12.16 -4.87
CA THR A 1041 22.60 11.99 -3.42
C THR A 1041 22.29 13.26 -2.63
N MET A 1042 22.25 14.42 -3.28
CA MET A 1042 21.81 15.68 -2.68
C MET A 1042 20.29 15.79 -2.52
N LEU A 1043 19.49 14.98 -3.23
CA LEU A 1043 18.02 15.02 -3.21
C LEU A 1043 17.39 14.09 -2.16
N TRP A 1044 18.01 14.01 -0.98
CA TRP A 1044 17.41 13.40 0.21
C TRP A 1044 16.32 14.31 0.80
N THR A 1045 15.35 13.77 1.54
CA THR A 1045 14.27 14.51 2.21
C THR A 1045 13.92 13.86 3.56
N ALA A 1046 13.21 14.59 4.42
CA ALA A 1046 12.66 14.03 5.65
C ALA A 1046 11.61 12.94 5.38
N SER A 1047 11.63 11.84 6.14
CA SER A 1047 10.54 10.86 6.11
C SER A 1047 9.26 11.46 6.75
N VAL A 1048 8.11 11.25 6.10
CA VAL A 1048 6.83 11.97 6.31
C VAL A 1048 6.27 11.87 7.74
N THR A 1049 6.77 10.93 8.56
CA THR A 1049 6.20 10.59 9.86
C THR A 1049 6.67 11.45 11.03
N GLU A 1050 7.88 12.04 11.01
CA GLU A 1050 8.45 12.70 12.23
C GLU A 1050 9.26 14.00 11.99
N GLY A 1051 9.58 14.36 10.74
CA GLY A 1051 10.47 15.50 10.44
C GLY A 1051 11.91 15.27 10.92
N LEU A 1052 12.86 16.14 10.54
CA LEU A 1052 14.25 16.05 11.01
C LEU A 1052 14.53 17.10 12.08
N THR A 1053 15.55 16.84 12.90
CA THR A 1053 16.07 17.80 13.90
C THR A 1053 17.57 18.00 13.69
N ARG A 1054 18.03 19.25 13.62
CA ARG A 1054 19.46 19.54 13.42
C ARG A 1054 20.28 19.17 14.67
N ILE A 1055 21.42 18.52 14.46
CA ILE A 1055 22.34 18.12 15.53
C ILE A 1055 23.12 19.34 16.01
N ASP A 1056 23.07 19.61 17.32
CA ASP A 1056 23.90 20.65 17.95
C ASP A 1056 25.36 20.16 18.01
N PRO A 1057 26.33 20.88 17.42
CA PRO A 1057 27.71 20.46 17.39
C PRO A 1057 28.37 20.41 18.79
N MET A 1058 27.85 21.09 19.83
CA MET A 1058 28.42 21.11 21.20
C MET A 1058 29.97 21.14 21.26
N GLY A 1059 30.63 21.96 20.41
CA GLY A 1059 32.09 22.08 20.35
C GLY A 1059 32.82 21.12 19.41
N SER A 1060 32.12 20.21 18.72
CA SER A 1060 32.66 19.38 17.63
C SER A 1060 32.60 20.09 16.27
N LYS A 1061 33.35 19.59 15.28
CA LYS A 1061 33.33 20.12 13.90
C LYS A 1061 31.91 20.03 13.33
N GLN A 1062 31.37 21.16 12.89
CA GLN A 1062 30.00 21.25 12.37
C GLN A 1062 29.90 20.50 11.03
N VAL A 1063 28.93 19.60 10.93
CA VAL A 1063 28.58 18.95 9.65
C VAL A 1063 27.78 19.96 8.79
N PRO A 1064 28.13 20.14 7.51
CA PRO A 1064 27.44 21.08 6.63
C PRO A 1064 25.94 20.80 6.47
N SER A 1065 25.13 21.84 6.27
CA SER A 1065 23.66 21.71 6.18
C SER A 1065 23.20 20.89 4.97
N TRP A 1066 24.01 20.86 3.90
CA TRP A 1066 23.70 20.09 2.70
C TRP A 1066 23.77 18.57 2.90
N SER A 1067 24.45 18.11 3.96
CA SER A 1067 24.51 16.70 4.31
C SER A 1067 23.39 16.30 5.27
N TRP A 1068 22.74 15.17 4.98
CA TRP A 1068 21.77 14.55 5.87
C TRP A 1068 22.38 14.14 7.22
N MET A 1069 23.71 13.99 7.30
CA MET A 1069 24.41 13.66 8.54
C MET A 1069 24.38 14.79 9.58
N SER A 1070 23.98 16.01 9.20
CA SER A 1070 23.80 17.13 10.13
C SER A 1070 22.47 17.09 10.89
N TYR A 1071 21.61 16.10 10.60
CA TYR A 1071 20.28 15.97 11.21
C TYR A 1071 20.09 14.61 11.88
N THR A 1072 19.19 14.53 12.86
CA THR A 1072 18.58 13.29 13.38
C THR A 1072 17.19 13.08 12.81
N GLY A 1073 16.78 11.82 12.72
CA GLY A 1073 15.53 11.40 12.07
C GLY A 1073 15.83 10.62 10.79
N LYS A 1074 14.83 9.87 10.33
CA LYS A 1074 14.96 9.03 9.14
C LYS A 1074 14.79 9.86 7.88
N ILE A 1075 15.73 9.75 6.95
CA ILE A 1075 15.63 10.34 5.62
C ILE A 1075 15.00 9.36 4.62
N THR A 1076 14.58 9.88 3.48
CA THR A 1076 14.21 9.16 2.27
C THR A 1076 14.78 9.91 1.06
N TYR A 1077 14.78 9.31 -0.12
CA TYR A 1077 15.12 10.01 -1.36
C TYR A 1077 13.90 10.31 -2.23
N ILE A 1078 13.96 11.39 -3.01
CA ILE A 1078 12.96 11.67 -4.07
C ILE A 1078 13.06 10.54 -5.12
N ASP A 1079 11.91 9.98 -5.52
CA ASP A 1079 11.87 8.98 -6.58
C ASP A 1079 12.07 9.64 -7.95
N ILE A 1080 13.31 9.59 -8.42
CA ILE A 1080 13.73 10.20 -9.67
C ILE A 1080 13.73 9.12 -10.77
N PRO A 1081 13.10 9.34 -11.94
CA PRO A 1081 13.13 8.37 -13.01
C PRO A 1081 14.51 8.32 -13.70
N PHE A 1082 15.04 7.11 -13.90
CA PHE A 1082 16.32 6.92 -14.61
C PHE A 1082 16.20 7.30 -16.09
N LYS A 1083 17.28 7.86 -16.65
CA LYS A 1083 17.41 8.27 -18.08
C LYS A 1083 16.41 9.31 -18.58
N LYS A 1084 15.53 9.82 -17.70
CA LYS A 1084 14.53 10.85 -18.00
C LYS A 1084 14.89 12.21 -17.41
N VAL A 1085 16.00 12.32 -16.69
CA VAL A 1085 16.46 13.60 -16.10
C VAL A 1085 17.78 14.00 -16.73
N THR A 1086 17.88 15.26 -17.09
CA THR A 1086 19.13 15.94 -17.48
C THR A 1086 19.64 16.69 -16.25
N TRP A 1087 20.81 16.30 -15.74
CA TRP A 1087 21.43 16.98 -14.59
C TRP A 1087 22.05 18.32 -15.02
N LEU A 1088 21.87 19.34 -14.19
CA LEU A 1088 22.29 20.72 -14.44
C LEU A 1088 23.57 21.04 -13.64
N GLU A 1089 24.47 21.83 -14.21
CA GLU A 1089 25.73 22.25 -13.59
C GLU A 1089 25.58 23.50 -12.71
N ASN A 1090 24.40 23.71 -12.13
CA ASN A 1090 24.11 24.89 -11.29
C ASN A 1090 24.66 24.76 -9.86
N LEU A 1091 25.20 23.60 -9.49
CA LEU A 1091 25.85 23.38 -8.21
C LEU A 1091 27.23 22.79 -8.50
N THR A 1092 28.28 23.48 -8.08
CA THR A 1092 29.66 23.04 -8.28
C THR A 1092 29.89 21.75 -7.52
N ASN A 1093 30.30 20.71 -8.24
CA ASN A 1093 30.70 19.45 -7.66
C ASN A 1093 32.08 19.63 -7.00
N PRO A 1094 32.19 19.55 -5.66
CA PRO A 1094 33.45 19.81 -4.95
C PRO A 1094 34.51 18.74 -5.24
N PHE A 1095 34.09 17.56 -5.70
CA PHE A 1095 34.97 16.43 -5.99
C PHE A 1095 35.70 16.55 -7.34
N ASP A 1096 35.24 17.43 -8.23
CA ASP A 1096 35.85 17.66 -9.56
C ASP A 1096 37.05 18.63 -9.51
N THR A 1097 37.37 19.19 -8.34
CA THR A 1097 38.49 20.14 -8.18
C THR A 1097 39.79 19.40 -7.85
N ASP A 1098 40.92 19.82 -8.45
CA ASP A 1098 42.28 19.28 -8.16
C ASP A 1098 42.76 19.55 -6.71
N GLN A 1099 41.94 20.19 -5.88
CA GLN A 1099 42.27 20.43 -4.48
C GLN A 1099 42.06 19.15 -3.66
N SER A 1100 43.02 18.81 -2.80
CA SER A 1100 42.85 17.70 -1.88
C SER A 1100 41.60 17.92 -1.01
N LEU A 1101 40.74 16.92 -0.88
CA LEU A 1101 39.56 16.99 0.00
C LEU A 1101 39.93 17.45 1.42
N GLU A 1102 41.12 17.15 1.92
CA GLU A 1102 41.59 17.60 3.23
C GLU A 1102 41.65 19.14 3.39
N LEU A 1103 41.82 19.88 2.29
CA LEU A 1103 41.88 21.34 2.24
C LEU A 1103 40.55 22.00 1.87
N TRP A 1104 39.54 21.21 1.47
CA TRP A 1104 38.22 21.74 1.14
C TRP A 1104 37.52 22.26 2.41
N ASP A 1105 37.06 23.51 2.35
CA ASP A 1105 36.37 24.24 3.42
C ASP A 1105 34.91 23.82 3.62
N GLU A 1106 34.46 22.78 2.91
CA GLU A 1106 33.14 22.12 3.05
C GLU A 1106 31.96 22.98 2.57
N HIS A 1107 32.24 24.09 1.90
CA HIS A 1107 31.25 24.94 1.26
C HIS A 1107 30.93 24.48 -0.17
N LEU A 1108 29.66 24.60 -0.57
CA LEU A 1108 29.22 24.36 -1.94
C LEU A 1108 28.89 25.67 -2.64
N PHE A 1109 29.37 25.84 -3.86
CA PHE A 1109 29.07 27.02 -4.68
C PHE A 1109 27.95 26.67 -5.66
N GLY A 1110 26.95 27.54 -5.80
CA GLY A 1110 25.84 27.28 -6.70
C GLY A 1110 25.17 28.53 -7.24
N VAL A 1111 24.32 28.33 -8.23
CA VAL A 1111 23.50 29.34 -8.88
C VAL A 1111 22.06 29.18 -8.38
N ALA A 1112 21.61 30.13 -7.57
CA ALA A 1112 20.28 30.13 -6.97
C ALA A 1112 19.31 30.99 -7.78
N ASN A 1113 18.06 30.53 -7.85
CA ASN A 1113 16.95 31.22 -8.49
C ASN A 1113 15.94 31.66 -7.42
N ASN A 1114 15.27 32.78 -7.68
CA ASN A 1114 14.16 33.23 -6.85
C ASN A 1114 12.91 32.39 -7.14
N LEU A 1115 12.10 32.12 -6.11
CA LEU A 1115 10.78 31.52 -6.27
C LEU A 1115 9.72 32.62 -6.45
N VAL A 1116 8.71 32.38 -7.28
CA VAL A 1116 7.64 33.36 -7.54
C VAL A 1116 6.77 33.53 -6.29
N GLY A 1117 6.45 34.77 -5.90
CA GLY A 1117 5.88 35.10 -4.57
C GLY A 1117 4.60 34.35 -4.17
N GLU A 1118 3.71 34.05 -5.12
CA GLU A 1118 2.47 33.26 -4.88
C GLU A 1118 2.71 31.74 -4.92
N ALA A 1119 3.90 31.28 -5.34
CA ALA A 1119 4.20 29.86 -5.52
C ALA A 1119 4.35 29.11 -4.20
N TRP A 1120 4.79 29.76 -3.11
CA TRP A 1120 4.97 29.09 -1.81
C TRP A 1120 3.70 28.44 -1.24
N GLU A 1121 2.52 28.95 -1.62
CA GLU A 1121 1.23 28.39 -1.21
C GLU A 1121 0.78 27.21 -2.10
N SER A 1122 1.36 27.06 -3.29
CA SER A 1122 1.03 26.01 -4.28
C SER A 1122 2.06 24.88 -4.37
N ILE A 1123 3.24 25.04 -3.76
CA ILE A 1123 4.29 24.02 -3.73
C ILE A 1123 3.90 22.91 -2.74
N THR A 1124 3.44 21.77 -3.27
CA THR A 1124 3.08 20.57 -2.50
C THR A 1124 4.13 19.45 -2.60
N GLU A 1125 5.06 19.54 -3.55
CA GLU A 1125 6.08 18.51 -3.82
C GLU A 1125 7.49 18.87 -3.29
N VAL A 1126 7.58 19.82 -2.37
CA VAL A 1126 8.80 20.12 -1.61
C VAL A 1126 8.65 19.62 -0.19
N VAL A 1127 9.65 18.89 0.28
CA VAL A 1127 9.76 18.44 1.66
C VAL A 1127 10.81 19.29 2.35
N PHE A 1128 10.41 19.96 3.43
CA PHE A 1128 11.32 20.71 4.29
C PHE A 1128 12.01 19.78 5.28
N ASP A 1129 13.28 20.08 5.57
CA ASP A 1129 14.10 19.25 6.43
C ASP A 1129 13.59 19.30 7.89
N CYS A 1130 13.30 20.49 8.45
CA CYS A 1130 12.72 20.66 9.79
C CYS A 1130 11.34 21.33 9.77
N SER A 1131 10.45 20.93 10.70
CA SER A 1131 9.09 21.49 10.82
C SER A 1131 9.06 22.96 11.27
N SER A 1132 10.09 23.41 11.99
CA SER A 1132 10.26 24.78 12.48
C SER A 1132 10.72 25.78 11.41
N ASP A 1133 11.17 25.30 10.24
CA ASP A 1133 11.78 26.16 9.23
C ASP A 1133 10.77 27.03 8.48
N GLN A 1134 9.47 26.96 8.74
CA GLN A 1134 8.46 27.60 7.88
C GLN A 1134 8.27 29.13 8.04
N LYS A 1135 9.03 29.81 8.89
CA LYS A 1135 8.88 31.26 9.16
C LYS A 1135 9.70 32.09 8.16
N ASP A 1136 9.06 33.09 7.55
CA ASP A 1136 9.66 34.09 6.64
C ASP A 1136 10.37 33.51 5.39
N ARG A 1137 9.55 33.11 4.39
CA ARG A 1137 10.01 32.46 3.15
C ARG A 1137 10.37 33.43 2.03
N HIS A 1138 10.26 34.74 2.25
CA HIS A 1138 10.49 35.75 1.20
C HIS A 1138 11.94 35.83 0.74
N ALA A 1139 12.89 35.46 1.60
CA ALA A 1139 14.33 35.47 1.29
C ALA A 1139 14.87 34.12 0.80
N TRP A 1140 14.01 33.11 0.67
CA TRP A 1140 14.41 31.76 0.31
C TRP A 1140 14.58 31.61 -1.19
N LYS A 1141 15.50 30.74 -1.58
CA LYS A 1141 15.86 30.51 -2.98
C LYS A 1141 15.91 29.02 -3.29
N CYS A 1142 15.98 28.69 -4.58
CA CYS A 1142 16.15 27.31 -5.02
C CYS A 1142 17.37 27.15 -5.93
N VAL A 1143 18.06 26.02 -5.80
CA VAL A 1143 19.16 25.61 -6.70
C VAL A 1143 18.67 24.42 -7.52
N LEU A 1144 18.58 24.60 -8.84
CA LEU A 1144 18.04 23.58 -9.75
C LEU A 1144 19.13 22.55 -10.08
N LEU A 1145 18.92 21.29 -9.71
CA LEU A 1145 19.89 20.21 -9.90
C LEU A 1145 19.61 19.38 -11.15
N GLY A 1146 18.36 19.24 -11.57
CA GLY A 1146 18.01 18.44 -12.73
C GLY A 1146 16.68 18.83 -13.36
N GLU A 1147 16.54 18.59 -14.66
CA GLU A 1147 15.34 18.86 -15.45
C GLU A 1147 14.78 17.55 -16.02
N GLU A 1148 13.48 17.32 -15.86
CA GLU A 1148 12.79 16.16 -16.42
C GLU A 1148 12.54 16.36 -17.93
N ARG A 1149 12.99 15.41 -18.76
CA ARG A 1149 12.84 15.46 -20.22
C ARG A 1149 11.36 15.50 -20.60
N ALA A 1150 10.96 16.55 -21.32
CA ALA A 1150 9.59 16.74 -21.76
C ALA A 1150 9.07 15.52 -22.54
N THR A 1151 7.94 14.97 -22.08
CA THR A 1151 7.14 14.00 -22.84
C THR A 1151 5.89 14.71 -23.36
N CYS A 1152 5.30 14.22 -24.45
CA CYS A 1152 4.17 14.85 -25.15
C CYS A 1152 2.89 15.05 -24.28
N LEU A 1153 2.91 14.64 -23.01
CA LEU A 1153 1.82 14.58 -22.05
C LEU A 1153 1.95 15.62 -20.90
N VAL A 1154 3.11 16.28 -20.73
CA VAL A 1154 3.33 17.27 -19.68
C VAL A 1154 3.41 18.66 -20.31
N LYS A 1155 2.47 19.55 -19.95
CA LYS A 1155 2.39 20.90 -20.53
C LYS A 1155 3.45 21.88 -19.99
N GLU A 1156 4.19 21.48 -18.95
CA GLU A 1156 5.10 22.35 -18.20
C GLU A 1156 6.37 21.60 -17.76
N ALA A 1157 7.55 22.23 -17.87
CA ALA A 1157 8.81 21.62 -17.48
C ALA A 1157 8.89 21.42 -15.95
N VAL A 1158 9.51 20.31 -15.52
CA VAL A 1158 9.66 19.93 -14.10
C VAL A 1158 11.14 19.89 -13.75
N TYR A 1159 11.49 20.54 -12.63
CA TYR A 1159 12.84 20.61 -12.10
C TYR A 1159 12.94 19.93 -10.73
N TYR A 1160 14.08 19.29 -10.46
CA TYR A 1160 14.46 18.80 -9.15
C TYR A 1160 15.39 19.82 -8.51
N ALA A 1161 15.08 20.28 -7.31
CA ALA A 1161 15.75 21.42 -6.70
C ALA A 1161 16.03 21.26 -5.21
N LEU A 1162 17.09 21.93 -4.75
CA LEU A 1162 17.36 22.20 -3.34
C LEU A 1162 16.72 23.53 -2.95
N ILE A 1163 16.20 23.60 -1.73
CA ILE A 1163 15.69 24.84 -1.13
C ILE A 1163 16.69 25.33 -0.10
N ILE A 1164 17.01 26.62 -0.18
CA ILE A 1164 18.04 27.25 0.66
C ILE A 1164 17.52 28.55 1.28
N ARG A 1165 18.00 28.87 2.48
CA ARG A 1165 17.71 30.13 3.19
C ARG A 1165 19.01 30.85 3.58
N PRO A 1166 19.02 32.20 3.65
CA PRO A 1166 20.21 32.95 4.01
C PRO A 1166 20.60 32.75 5.49
N VAL A 1167 21.89 32.75 5.78
CA VAL A 1167 22.45 32.60 7.14
C VAL A 1167 23.10 33.91 7.58
N GLY A 1168 22.51 34.55 8.60
CA GLY A 1168 23.01 35.81 9.18
C GLY A 1168 22.48 37.05 8.46
N ALA A 1169 22.19 38.11 9.24
CA ALA A 1169 21.54 39.33 8.73
C ALA A 1169 22.46 40.25 7.88
N ALA A 1170 23.76 39.95 7.78
CA ALA A 1170 24.78 40.84 7.21
C ALA A 1170 25.46 40.33 5.93
N ASP A 1171 25.38 39.04 5.60
CA ASP A 1171 26.03 38.45 4.42
C ASP A 1171 25.01 37.69 3.56
N LEU A 1172 24.50 38.38 2.53
CA LEU A 1172 23.50 37.84 1.58
C LEU A 1172 24.07 36.79 0.61
N SER A 1173 25.35 36.39 0.75
CA SER A 1173 25.98 35.38 -0.10
C SER A 1173 25.98 33.97 0.51
N ARG A 1174 25.74 33.84 1.82
CA ARG A 1174 25.79 32.57 2.56
C ARG A 1174 24.40 32.02 2.85
N TYR A 1175 24.22 30.74 2.56
CA TYR A 1175 22.96 30.04 2.65
C TYR A 1175 23.12 28.70 3.33
N GLU A 1176 22.05 28.21 3.95
CA GLU A 1176 21.94 26.83 4.40
C GLU A 1176 20.77 26.13 3.69
N ARG A 1177 20.90 24.83 3.54
CA ARG A 1177 19.84 23.98 3.01
C ARG A 1177 18.72 23.82 4.04
N VAL A 1178 17.48 23.87 3.55
CA VAL A 1178 16.26 23.68 4.35
C VAL A 1178 15.24 22.72 3.73
N GLY A 1179 15.52 22.16 2.56
CA GLY A 1179 14.65 21.17 1.93
C GLY A 1179 15.06 20.80 0.52
N ALA A 1180 14.29 19.88 -0.07
CA ALA A 1180 14.43 19.49 -1.47
C ALA A 1180 13.07 19.04 -2.03
N GLY A 1181 12.91 19.11 -3.35
CA GLY A 1181 11.65 18.72 -3.97
C GLY A 1181 11.60 18.87 -5.49
N ARG A 1182 10.39 18.71 -6.01
CA ARG A 1182 10.06 18.97 -7.41
C ARG A 1182 9.40 20.35 -7.53
N LEU A 1183 9.84 21.11 -8.53
CA LEU A 1183 9.34 22.44 -8.85
C LEU A 1183 8.93 22.50 -10.32
N TYR A 1184 7.83 23.18 -10.60
CA TYR A 1184 7.39 23.45 -11.97
C TYR A 1184 8.03 24.74 -12.50
N HIS A 1185 8.15 24.82 -13.82
CA HIS A 1185 8.75 25.99 -14.49
C HIS A 1185 8.10 27.33 -14.08
N SER A 1186 6.78 27.38 -13.92
CA SER A 1186 6.02 28.57 -13.48
C SER A 1186 6.33 29.03 -12.05
N GLN A 1187 6.91 28.16 -11.23
CA GLN A 1187 7.22 28.46 -9.83
C GLN A 1187 8.59 29.14 -9.66
N ILE A 1188 9.38 29.22 -10.73
CA ILE A 1188 10.77 29.71 -10.72
C ILE A 1188 10.86 31.03 -11.50
N SER A 1189 11.59 32.00 -10.95
CA SER A 1189 11.95 33.23 -11.67
C SER A 1189 13.18 32.98 -12.55
N HIS A 1190 13.01 33.02 -13.87
CA HIS A 1190 14.08 32.73 -14.85
C HIS A 1190 14.94 33.96 -15.22
N GLY A 1191 14.71 35.12 -14.58
CA GLY A 1191 15.37 36.39 -14.93
C GLY A 1191 16.48 36.86 -13.98
N GLU A 1192 16.55 36.34 -12.75
CA GLU A 1192 17.48 36.79 -11.70
C GLU A 1192 18.16 35.59 -11.04
N THR A 1193 19.36 35.25 -11.50
CA THR A 1193 20.21 34.24 -10.86
C THR A 1193 21.23 34.91 -9.94
N GLN A 1194 21.52 34.27 -8.80
CA GLN A 1194 22.52 34.73 -7.85
C GLN A 1194 23.52 33.62 -7.53
N TYR A 1195 24.80 33.96 -7.50
CA TYR A 1195 25.83 33.07 -6.97
C TYR A 1195 25.75 33.02 -5.44
N VAL A 1196 25.65 31.81 -4.92
CA VAL A 1196 25.49 31.54 -3.49
C VAL A 1196 26.52 30.53 -2.99
N VAL A 1197 26.83 30.64 -1.71
CA VAL A 1197 27.64 29.68 -0.95
C VAL A 1197 26.73 28.95 0.03
N ILE A 1198 26.61 27.63 -0.10
CA ILE A 1198 25.84 26.77 0.79
C ILE A 1198 26.78 26.17 1.84
N ILE A 1199 26.48 26.41 3.11
CA ILE A 1199 27.32 26.04 4.27
C ILE A 1199 26.86 24.80 5.01
#